data_AF-A0A8J6PQM1-F1
#
_entry.id   AF-A0A8J6PQM1-F1
#
_cell.length_a   1.000
_cell.length_b   1.000
_cell.length_c   1.000
_cell.angle_alpha   90.00
_cell.angle_beta   90.00
_cell.angle_gamma   90.00
#
_symmetry.space_group_name_H-M   'P 1'
#
loop_
_entity.id
_entity.type
_entity.pdbx_description
1 polymer ?
#
loop_
_entity_poly.entity_id
_entity_poly.type
_entity_poly.pdbx_seq_one_letter_code
_entity_poly.pdbx_strand_id
1 'polypeptide(L)'
;MAPVGTSMRRWTHALAEEATRPARVDEVNLWRDLLAVDDPRLGVRDLDPDVDVADTLERVKIEIPVEVTDAVLRTLPERYRGGVNDGLIAALAMAVTKWRRDRGFDSTATLVRLEGHGREEELIPGADLSRTVGWFTSLYPVRAELAGIDLDDAFQGGAAAGAVIKAVKEQLVAIPDRGMGYGLLSQLHPETAAQLAELPTGQISFNYLGRVGSTEVPAELADIGWGLTAELGAVSSELTSTIPAHSVLDINAIVGAEGSLGAAFAYPRNVIDRADVQEVADLWGAALRALAVHSAAPDAGGLTPSDLPLVRVAQRDIDSWESQYLHVTDVWPLAPLQSGLLFHAMFTDAAVDVYTMQATLHLGGYLDSERLRSAAQALMERYTNLRTAFTTDSAGNAVQIVLSKVDVPWREVDLSGVPADDRAAEARRVLLHDQEDGFDMSRPPLVRFTLVRTAHDAWQLGVTAHHILLDGWSMPLLMRDLLVLYAVSGDLSVLPRVREYRNFLVWLAERDRQRSLDAWERALGGLDGPTLLASTGRRAGDTTGIGKVIAQLSEADTARLADTAARLGVTVNTMVQAAWAILLGRMTGRTDVVFGATVSGRPGDLVGVESMVGLFINTVPVRVAVDPDASTAAVLQRLQAEQADLLEHHYIGLTDIQRAAGVGTLFDNLLVFESYPVDRAALGEAGSALDGLRVTDVDVNDGSHYPLTVLASVEETLEFVLKHDRGSFDTAEVQQFADRLVRILDALVGASDGRVGDIELVDAAELDALGAAGSGSVSVLSVSALLPARLAEVVEADPTAPALVNGDTELSYAELDQRSSRLARELIDLGAEPGAVVAIVLPRSLDSVVATWAVIKTGAAVQLVDPTQAAEPAADVTGAALVVTTGEFDGRTDGIAVLRLDDPDTARSIAARQAGPLGYAQRRGALAGHHAAIVVGDRAVTQSELAGMLARAEQTYGLDVESRTFLYRGDERFQT
;
A
#
# COMPACT_ATOMS: atom_id res chain seq x y z
N MET A 1 21.47 -54.04 4.03
CA MET A 1 22.69 -53.29 4.40
C MET A 1 22.33 -51.82 4.37
N ALA A 2 22.68 -51.07 5.41
CA ALA A 2 22.55 -49.61 5.38
C ALA A 2 23.35 -49.04 4.18
N PRO A 3 22.93 -47.91 3.60
CA PRO A 3 23.59 -47.33 2.43
C PRO A 3 25.08 -47.05 2.70
N VAL A 4 25.89 -47.17 1.65
CA VAL A 4 27.34 -46.96 1.70
C VAL A 4 27.60 -45.46 1.83
N GLY A 5 28.36 -45.04 2.85
CA GLY A 5 28.83 -43.65 2.99
C GLY A 5 29.70 -43.21 1.80
N THR A 6 30.02 -41.92 1.75
CA THR A 6 30.89 -41.35 0.72
C THR A 6 32.31 -41.89 0.89
N SER A 7 32.96 -42.34 -0.19
CA SER A 7 34.37 -42.75 -0.12
C SER A 7 35.28 -41.52 -0.25
N MET A 8 36.50 -41.59 0.31
CA MET A 8 37.50 -40.52 0.13
C MET A 8 37.70 -40.17 -1.35
N ARG A 9 37.76 -41.18 -2.23
CA ARG A 9 37.85 -40.96 -3.68
C ARG A 9 36.66 -40.18 -4.23
N ARG A 10 35.44 -40.53 -3.85
CA ARG A 10 34.22 -39.83 -4.30
C ARG A 10 34.21 -38.39 -3.80
N TRP A 11 34.59 -38.19 -2.55
CA TRP A 11 34.73 -36.86 -1.95
C TRP A 11 35.74 -36.00 -2.71
N THR A 12 36.96 -36.50 -2.95
CA THR A 12 38.00 -35.76 -3.69
C THR A 12 37.57 -35.41 -5.12
N HIS A 13 36.92 -36.33 -5.85
CA HIS A 13 36.41 -36.02 -7.19
C HIS A 13 35.30 -34.97 -7.14
N ALA A 14 34.37 -35.07 -6.18
CA ALA A 14 33.30 -34.10 -6.03
C ALA A 14 33.83 -32.70 -5.69
N LEU A 15 34.87 -32.60 -4.85
CA LEU A 15 35.54 -31.33 -4.58
C LEU A 15 36.23 -30.74 -5.83
N ALA A 16 36.86 -31.57 -6.66
CA ALA A 16 37.46 -31.11 -7.91
C ALA A 16 36.41 -30.61 -8.91
N GLU A 17 35.23 -31.25 -8.98
CA GLU A 17 34.10 -30.77 -9.78
C GLU A 17 33.54 -29.46 -9.22
N GLU A 18 33.35 -29.38 -7.89
CA GLU A 18 32.88 -28.19 -7.18
C GLU A 18 33.79 -26.97 -7.42
N ALA A 19 35.11 -27.17 -7.44
CA ALA A 19 36.10 -26.12 -7.70
C ALA A 19 35.94 -25.44 -9.08
N THR A 20 35.21 -26.05 -10.02
CA THR A 20 34.98 -25.51 -11.37
C THR A 20 33.59 -24.90 -11.56
N ARG A 21 32.71 -24.95 -10.55
CA ARG A 21 31.37 -24.38 -10.66
C ARG A 21 31.44 -22.85 -10.73
N PRO A 22 30.64 -22.19 -11.58
CA PRO A 22 30.65 -20.73 -11.69
C PRO A 22 30.48 -20.00 -10.35
N ALA A 23 29.50 -20.44 -9.54
CA ALA A 23 29.27 -19.88 -8.22
C ALA A 23 30.50 -19.97 -7.30
N ARG A 24 31.30 -21.04 -7.41
CA ARG A 24 32.55 -21.21 -6.65
C ARG A 24 33.65 -20.29 -7.20
N VAL A 25 33.80 -20.22 -8.52
CA VAL A 25 34.81 -19.37 -9.18
C VAL A 25 34.58 -17.90 -8.86
N ASP A 26 33.32 -17.47 -8.76
CA ASP A 26 32.94 -16.08 -8.43
C ASP A 26 33.45 -15.64 -7.03
N GLU A 27 33.70 -16.58 -6.11
CA GLU A 27 34.29 -16.28 -4.79
C GLU A 27 35.74 -15.77 -4.88
N VAL A 28 36.44 -15.93 -6.01
CA VAL A 28 37.83 -15.44 -6.14
C VAL A 28 37.95 -13.95 -5.81
N ASN A 29 36.94 -13.15 -6.14
CA ASN A 29 36.93 -11.72 -5.82
C ASN A 29 36.81 -11.47 -4.32
N LEU A 30 35.95 -12.23 -3.63
CA LEU A 30 35.84 -12.20 -2.16
C LEU A 30 37.19 -12.49 -1.50
N TRP A 31 37.88 -13.55 -1.94
CA TRP A 31 39.18 -13.92 -1.40
C TRP A 31 40.26 -12.89 -1.71
N ARG A 32 40.27 -12.30 -2.91
CA ARG A 32 41.20 -11.21 -3.26
C ARG A 32 40.99 -9.99 -2.35
N ASP A 33 39.75 -9.58 -2.13
CA ASP A 33 39.41 -8.43 -1.29
C ASP A 33 39.71 -8.66 0.20
N LEU A 34 39.53 -9.90 0.67
CA LEU A 34 39.88 -10.31 2.04
C LEU A 34 41.40 -10.24 2.25
N LEU A 35 42.18 -10.72 1.28
CA LEU A 35 43.64 -10.76 1.34
C LEU A 35 44.33 -9.45 0.98
N ALA A 36 43.62 -8.51 0.35
CA ALA A 36 44.13 -7.19 -0.01
C ALA A 36 44.22 -6.24 1.21
N VAL A 37 45.02 -6.63 2.20
CA VAL A 37 45.30 -5.83 3.40
C VAL A 37 46.79 -5.78 3.69
N ASP A 38 47.21 -4.72 4.37
CA ASP A 38 48.56 -4.66 4.91
C ASP A 38 48.65 -5.62 6.11
N ASP A 39 49.51 -6.64 6.01
CA ASP A 39 49.79 -7.58 7.11
C ASP A 39 51.27 -7.44 7.51
N PRO A 40 51.62 -6.46 8.36
CA PRO A 40 53.00 -6.20 8.73
C PRO A 40 53.71 -7.45 9.26
N ARG A 41 54.96 -7.64 8.84
CA ARG A 41 55.74 -8.83 9.20
C ARG A 41 55.92 -8.95 10.71
N LEU A 42 55.64 -10.14 11.26
CA LEU A 42 55.86 -10.48 12.66
C LEU A 42 57.33 -10.83 12.95
N GLY A 43 57.98 -11.50 12.00
CA GLY A 43 59.38 -11.92 12.10
C GLY A 43 60.36 -10.96 11.43
N VAL A 44 61.66 -11.23 11.60
CA VAL A 44 62.75 -10.44 11.01
C VAL A 44 62.96 -10.74 9.52
N ARG A 45 62.43 -11.85 9.02
CA ARG A 45 62.48 -12.32 7.62
C ARG A 45 61.29 -13.24 7.30
N ASP A 46 61.11 -13.56 6.02
CA ASP A 46 60.13 -14.56 5.58
C ASP A 46 60.61 -15.99 5.91
N LEU A 47 59.66 -16.94 5.95
CA LEU A 47 59.94 -18.36 6.17
C LEU A 47 60.77 -18.93 5.01
N ASP A 48 61.78 -19.72 5.35
CA ASP A 48 62.58 -20.51 4.42
C ASP A 48 62.20 -21.99 4.61
N PRO A 49 61.51 -22.64 3.65
CA PRO A 49 61.03 -24.01 3.82
C PRO A 49 62.14 -25.05 3.96
N ASP A 50 63.38 -24.74 3.56
CA ASP A 50 64.53 -25.64 3.70
C ASP A 50 65.19 -25.55 5.08
N VAL A 51 64.94 -24.46 5.82
CA VAL A 51 65.58 -24.17 7.11
C VAL A 51 64.58 -24.18 8.26
N ASP A 52 63.44 -23.52 8.09
CA ASP A 52 62.39 -23.39 9.08
C ASP A 52 61.49 -24.62 9.02
N VAL A 53 61.96 -25.71 9.64
CA VAL A 53 61.30 -27.03 9.68
C VAL A 53 60.86 -27.39 11.10
N ALA A 54 60.10 -28.47 11.27
CA ALA A 54 59.57 -28.95 12.54
C ALA A 54 60.61 -28.99 13.69
N ASP A 55 61.86 -29.38 13.42
CA ASP A 55 62.96 -29.43 14.41
C ASP A 55 63.45 -28.06 14.90
N THR A 56 63.15 -27.00 14.14
CA THR A 56 63.54 -25.63 14.48
C THR A 56 62.45 -24.87 15.24
N LEU A 57 61.29 -25.51 15.44
CA LEU A 57 60.16 -24.91 16.15
C LEU A 57 60.39 -24.94 17.66
N GLU A 58 60.26 -23.78 18.29
CA GLU A 58 60.09 -23.66 19.74
C GLU A 58 58.61 -23.42 20.07
N ARG A 59 58.25 -23.62 21.34
CA ARG A 59 56.88 -23.42 21.82
C ARG A 59 56.84 -22.56 23.07
N VAL A 60 55.92 -21.61 23.08
CA VAL A 60 55.42 -20.94 24.29
C VAL A 60 54.05 -21.54 24.62
N LYS A 61 53.81 -21.86 25.89
CA LYS A 61 52.53 -22.41 26.35
C LYS A 61 51.95 -21.46 27.39
N ILE A 62 50.64 -21.23 27.30
CA ILE A 62 49.88 -20.53 28.33
C ILE A 62 48.65 -21.34 28.70
N GLU A 63 48.16 -21.12 29.91
CA GLU A 63 46.94 -21.72 30.42
C GLU A 63 45.99 -20.63 30.89
N ILE A 64 44.72 -20.73 30.47
CA ILE A 64 43.67 -19.78 30.78
C ILE A 64 42.77 -20.40 31.87
N PRO A 65 42.50 -19.67 32.98
CA PRO A 65 41.64 -20.17 34.05
C PRO A 65 40.27 -20.63 33.56
N VAL A 66 39.66 -21.59 34.29
CA VAL A 66 38.37 -22.20 33.94
C VAL A 66 37.27 -21.14 33.83
N GLU A 67 37.27 -20.13 34.70
CA GLU A 67 36.26 -19.08 34.72
C GLU A 67 36.30 -18.22 33.45
N VAL A 68 37.51 -17.89 32.99
CA VAL A 68 37.73 -17.14 31.74
C VAL A 68 37.39 -18.00 30.54
N THR A 69 37.74 -19.29 30.60
CA THR A 69 37.45 -20.28 29.55
C THR A 69 35.94 -20.45 29.36
N ASP A 70 35.17 -20.61 30.44
CA ASP A 70 33.72 -20.71 30.36
C ASP A 70 33.08 -19.40 29.86
N ALA A 71 33.56 -18.25 30.31
CA ALA A 71 33.10 -16.96 29.84
C ALA A 71 33.27 -16.79 28.31
N VAL A 72 34.46 -17.11 27.79
CA VAL A 72 34.76 -16.92 26.35
C VAL A 72 34.13 -18.00 25.47
N LEU A 73 34.15 -19.27 25.89
CA LEU A 73 33.71 -20.38 25.03
C LEU A 73 32.22 -20.72 25.18
N ARG A 74 31.53 -20.20 26.20
CA ARG A 74 30.11 -20.45 26.45
C ARG A 74 29.31 -19.16 26.58
N THR A 75 29.64 -18.29 27.53
CA THR A 75 28.84 -17.08 27.81
C THR A 75 28.84 -16.08 26.65
N LEU A 76 29.99 -15.83 26.01
CA LEU A 76 30.07 -14.94 24.84
C LEU A 76 29.25 -15.46 23.63
N PRO A 77 29.43 -16.72 23.18
CA PRO A 77 28.57 -17.31 22.15
C PRO A 77 27.07 -17.18 22.46
N GLU A 78 26.65 -17.42 23.69
CA GLU A 78 25.26 -17.29 24.12
C GLU A 78 24.74 -15.84 24.01
N ARG A 79 25.54 -14.85 24.43
CA ARG A 79 25.14 -13.42 24.46
C ARG A 79 25.15 -12.75 23.08
N TYR A 80 26.04 -13.16 22.20
CA TYR A 80 26.23 -12.57 20.86
C TYR A 80 25.71 -13.45 19.73
N ARG A 81 25.04 -14.59 20.04
CA ARG A 81 24.55 -15.55 19.04
C ARG A 81 25.66 -16.01 18.08
N GLY A 82 26.85 -16.22 18.65
CA GLY A 82 28.10 -16.44 17.92
C GLY A 82 28.64 -17.86 18.04
N GLY A 83 29.76 -18.11 17.37
CA GLY A 83 30.56 -19.31 17.50
C GLY A 83 31.65 -19.18 18.55
N VAL A 84 32.25 -20.31 18.93
CA VAL A 84 33.39 -20.34 19.87
C VAL A 84 34.61 -19.58 19.33
N ASN A 85 34.80 -19.62 18.00
CA ASN A 85 35.92 -18.95 17.34
C ASN A 85 35.83 -17.42 17.42
N ASP A 86 34.64 -16.83 17.58
CA ASP A 86 34.45 -15.39 17.57
C ASP A 86 35.26 -14.72 18.69
N GLY A 87 35.14 -15.24 19.92
CA GLY A 87 35.88 -14.74 21.08
C GLY A 87 37.38 -15.03 21.01
N LEU A 88 37.78 -16.19 20.48
CA LEU A 88 39.18 -16.60 20.37
C LEU A 88 39.94 -15.75 19.34
N ILE A 89 39.33 -15.53 18.18
CA ILE A 89 39.89 -14.71 17.11
C ILE A 89 39.80 -13.22 17.45
N ALA A 90 38.75 -12.76 18.13
CA ALA A 90 38.68 -11.41 18.69
C ALA A 90 39.86 -11.11 19.62
N ALA A 91 40.12 -12.00 20.59
CA ALA A 91 41.25 -11.85 21.48
C ALA A 91 42.60 -11.87 20.73
N LEU A 92 42.73 -12.70 19.70
CA LEU A 92 43.96 -12.78 18.90
C LEU A 92 44.18 -11.51 18.09
N ALA A 93 43.14 -10.99 17.45
CA ALA A 93 43.19 -9.72 16.73
C ALA A 93 43.54 -8.56 17.67
N MET A 94 42.94 -8.49 18.86
CA MET A 94 43.30 -7.51 19.89
C MET A 94 44.79 -7.60 20.27
N ALA A 95 45.29 -8.80 20.52
CA ALA A 95 46.67 -9.03 20.93
C ALA A 95 47.67 -8.62 19.85
N VAL A 96 47.44 -9.04 18.60
CA VAL A 96 48.33 -8.77 17.47
C VAL A 96 48.28 -7.29 17.10
N THR A 97 47.10 -6.67 17.04
CA THR A 97 46.96 -5.24 16.73
C THR A 97 47.63 -4.39 17.82
N LYS A 98 47.47 -4.75 19.10
CA LYS A 98 48.19 -4.06 20.20
C LYS A 98 49.71 -4.23 20.09
N TRP A 99 50.18 -5.45 19.86
CA TRP A 99 51.62 -5.74 19.70
C TRP A 99 52.25 -4.97 18.53
N ARG A 100 51.51 -4.86 17.40
CA ARG A 100 51.88 -4.08 16.21
C ARG A 100 51.90 -2.58 16.50
N ARG A 101 50.85 -2.05 17.14
CA ARG A 101 50.74 -0.64 17.53
C ARG A 101 51.89 -0.21 18.43
N ASP A 102 52.22 -1.03 19.44
CA ASP A 102 53.29 -0.74 20.39
C ASP A 102 54.70 -0.76 19.72
N ARG A 103 54.80 -1.29 18.50
CA ARG A 103 56.01 -1.31 17.63
C ARG A 103 55.97 -0.30 16.47
N GLY A 104 54.97 0.58 16.44
CA GLY A 104 54.86 1.66 15.45
C GLY A 104 54.27 1.25 14.10
N PHE A 105 53.55 0.13 14.03
CA PHE A 105 52.74 -0.22 12.87
C PHE A 105 51.31 0.30 13.02
N ASP A 106 50.77 0.92 11.97
CA ASP A 106 49.42 1.49 11.95
C ASP A 106 48.33 0.49 11.46
N SER A 107 48.67 -0.79 11.31
CA SER A 107 47.72 -1.81 10.82
C SER A 107 46.70 -2.20 11.88
N THR A 108 45.42 -2.09 11.55
CA THR A 108 44.29 -2.51 12.38
C THR A 108 43.72 -3.88 11.98
N ALA A 109 44.11 -4.39 10.82
CA ALA A 109 43.80 -5.72 10.35
C ALA A 109 44.81 -6.76 10.85
N THR A 110 44.30 -7.95 11.18
CA THR A 110 45.09 -9.15 11.41
C THR A 110 44.60 -10.26 10.47
N LEU A 111 45.50 -10.82 9.66
CA LEU A 111 45.20 -11.93 8.77
C LEU A 111 45.58 -13.26 9.45
N VAL A 112 44.60 -14.13 9.66
CA VAL A 112 44.77 -15.41 10.36
C VAL A 112 44.37 -16.56 9.45
N ARG A 113 45.16 -17.63 9.41
CA ARG A 113 44.80 -18.89 8.75
C ARG A 113 44.06 -19.74 9.76
N LEU A 114 42.75 -19.86 9.57
CA LEU A 114 41.89 -20.64 10.45
C LEU A 114 41.82 -22.08 9.95
N GLU A 115 42.08 -23.03 10.86
CA GLU A 115 41.93 -24.45 10.58
C GLU A 115 40.51 -24.93 10.88
N GLY A 116 39.90 -25.64 9.93
CA GLY A 116 38.62 -26.32 10.08
C GLY A 116 38.77 -27.83 9.85
N HIS A 117 37.76 -28.59 10.26
CA HIS A 117 37.79 -30.06 10.19
C HIS A 117 37.66 -30.64 8.77
N GLY A 118 37.45 -29.82 7.74
CA GLY A 118 37.41 -30.23 6.33
C GLY A 118 36.35 -31.27 5.94
N ARG A 119 35.28 -31.43 6.74
CA ARG A 119 34.19 -32.41 6.54
C ARG A 119 32.85 -31.70 6.33
N GLU A 120 32.82 -30.74 5.41
CA GLU A 120 31.63 -29.96 5.09
C GLU A 120 30.73 -30.73 4.11
N GLU A 121 30.02 -31.74 4.60
CA GLU A 121 29.17 -32.65 3.79
C GLU A 121 28.12 -31.89 2.96
N GLU A 122 27.68 -30.74 3.44
CA GLU A 122 26.67 -29.87 2.79
C GLU A 122 27.11 -29.34 1.42
N LEU A 123 28.43 -29.23 1.18
CA LEU A 123 28.97 -28.81 -0.11
C LEU A 123 28.57 -29.74 -1.26
N ILE A 124 28.45 -31.04 -0.98
CA ILE A 124 28.22 -32.06 -1.99
C ILE A 124 26.89 -32.77 -1.70
N PRO A 125 25.85 -32.54 -2.51
CA PRO A 125 24.54 -33.15 -2.29
C PRO A 125 24.60 -34.67 -2.12
N GLY A 126 24.12 -35.16 -0.97
CA GLY A 126 24.09 -36.58 -0.63
C GLY A 126 25.46 -37.16 -0.19
N ALA A 127 26.43 -36.31 0.17
CA ALA A 127 27.63 -36.75 0.86
C ALA A 127 27.32 -37.22 2.29
N ASP A 128 28.12 -38.19 2.75
CA ASP A 128 28.10 -38.76 4.10
C ASP A 128 29.53 -39.21 4.40
N LEU A 129 30.28 -38.37 5.10
CA LEU A 129 31.66 -38.58 5.48
C LEU A 129 31.78 -39.25 6.85
N SER A 130 30.67 -39.52 7.55
CA SER A 130 30.67 -40.11 8.91
C SER A 130 31.48 -41.41 9.02
N ARG A 131 31.53 -42.20 7.93
CA ARG A 131 32.29 -43.46 7.83
C ARG A 131 33.57 -43.36 7.00
N THR A 132 33.93 -42.17 6.54
CA THR A 132 35.16 -41.94 5.77
C THR A 132 36.34 -41.85 6.71
N VAL A 133 37.27 -42.79 6.57
CA VAL A 133 38.51 -42.82 7.33
C VAL A 133 39.51 -41.83 6.74
N GLY A 134 40.05 -40.93 7.57
CA GLY A 134 41.04 -39.93 7.18
C GLY A 134 41.00 -38.70 8.08
N TRP A 135 42.14 -38.01 8.20
CA TRP A 135 42.22 -36.67 8.76
C TRP A 135 41.94 -35.66 7.66
N PHE A 136 40.88 -34.87 7.82
CA PHE A 136 40.48 -33.84 6.88
C PHE A 136 40.81 -32.51 7.56
N THR A 137 41.52 -31.66 6.84
CA THR A 137 41.81 -30.30 7.29
C THR A 137 41.48 -29.36 6.15
N SER A 138 40.67 -28.34 6.45
CA SER A 138 40.49 -27.16 5.61
C SER A 138 41.29 -26.02 6.21
N LEU A 139 42.05 -25.30 5.41
CA LEU A 139 42.79 -24.13 5.86
C LEU A 139 42.45 -22.94 4.98
N TYR A 140 42.01 -21.85 5.60
CA TYR A 140 41.56 -20.67 4.88
C TYR A 140 41.90 -19.40 5.66
N PRO A 141 42.12 -18.29 4.95
CA PRO A 141 42.40 -17.01 5.57
C PRO A 141 41.11 -16.37 6.09
N VAL A 142 41.19 -15.73 7.25
CA VAL A 142 40.19 -14.82 7.79
C VAL A 142 40.85 -13.50 8.11
N ARG A 143 40.17 -12.41 7.79
CA ARG A 143 40.58 -11.05 8.19
C ARG A 143 39.81 -10.67 9.44
N ALA A 144 40.53 -10.23 10.47
CA ALA A 144 39.97 -9.59 11.64
C ALA A 144 40.41 -8.12 11.66
N GLU A 145 39.54 -7.25 11.16
CA GLU A 145 39.69 -5.80 11.11
C GLU A 145 39.04 -5.15 12.34
N LEU A 146 39.79 -4.31 13.05
CA LEU A 146 39.37 -3.61 14.26
C LEU A 146 39.40 -2.07 14.13
N ALA A 147 39.46 -1.55 12.89
CA ALA A 147 39.45 -0.12 12.61
C ALA A 147 38.29 0.61 13.31
N GLY A 148 38.61 1.72 13.98
CA GLY A 148 37.62 2.57 14.66
C GLY A 148 37.19 2.09 16.06
N ILE A 149 37.76 0.98 16.56
CA ILE A 149 37.47 0.48 17.92
C ILE A 149 38.57 0.93 18.90
N ASP A 150 38.17 1.42 20.07
CA ASP A 150 39.09 1.75 21.16
C ASP A 150 39.64 0.47 21.82
N LEU A 151 40.82 0.05 21.38
CA LEU A 151 41.46 -1.14 21.92
C LEU A 151 41.86 -1.01 23.39
N ASP A 152 42.20 0.19 23.87
CA ASP A 152 42.62 0.35 25.27
C ASP A 152 41.41 0.17 26.21
N ASP A 153 40.22 0.65 25.83
CA ASP A 153 38.95 0.33 26.51
C ASP A 153 38.62 -1.17 26.42
N ALA A 154 38.80 -1.78 25.25
CA ALA A 154 38.55 -3.22 25.07
C ALA A 154 39.45 -4.09 25.98
N PHE A 155 40.72 -3.73 26.17
CA PHE A 155 41.63 -4.43 27.10
C PHE A 155 41.29 -4.20 28.58
N GLN A 156 40.50 -3.18 28.91
CA GLN A 156 39.93 -2.99 30.25
C GLN A 156 38.61 -3.75 30.45
N GLY A 157 38.08 -4.39 29.40
CA GLY A 157 36.77 -5.03 29.42
C GLY A 157 35.60 -4.04 29.37
N GLY A 158 35.83 -2.85 28.79
CA GLY A 158 34.80 -1.83 28.56
C GLY A 158 33.92 -2.12 27.34
N ALA A 159 33.07 -1.17 26.96
CA ALA A 159 32.08 -1.34 25.90
C ALA A 159 32.70 -1.67 24.53
N ALA A 160 33.93 -1.21 24.27
CA ALA A 160 34.64 -1.51 23.03
C ALA A 160 34.93 -3.01 22.85
N ALA A 161 35.01 -3.79 23.94
CA ALA A 161 35.14 -5.25 23.88
C ALA A 161 33.95 -5.90 23.13
N GLY A 162 32.74 -5.39 23.33
CA GLY A 162 31.56 -5.83 22.59
C GLY A 162 31.66 -5.52 21.09
N ALA A 163 32.15 -4.33 20.75
CA ALA A 163 32.36 -3.94 19.35
C ALA A 163 33.39 -4.84 18.63
N VAL A 164 34.47 -5.24 19.32
CA VAL A 164 35.43 -6.23 18.77
C VAL A 164 34.74 -7.56 18.46
N ILE A 165 33.95 -8.09 19.40
CA ILE A 165 33.26 -9.37 19.22
C ILE A 165 32.29 -9.30 18.05
N LYS A 166 31.45 -8.25 18.00
CA LYS A 166 30.48 -8.05 16.91
C LYS A 166 31.19 -7.94 15.55
N ALA A 167 32.28 -7.16 15.47
CA ALA A 167 33.05 -6.98 14.24
C ALA A 167 33.72 -8.27 13.75
N VAL A 168 34.31 -9.07 14.66
CA VAL A 168 34.95 -10.34 14.29
C VAL A 168 33.91 -11.40 13.94
N LYS A 169 32.81 -11.49 14.67
CA LYS A 169 31.69 -12.38 14.34
C LYS A 169 31.22 -12.15 12.90
N GLU A 170 30.90 -10.91 12.53
CA GLU A 170 30.42 -10.59 11.18
C GLU A 170 31.45 -10.93 10.10
N GLN A 171 32.74 -10.72 10.37
CA GLN A 171 33.82 -11.08 9.45
C GLN A 171 33.96 -12.61 9.30
N LEU A 172 33.77 -13.38 10.36
CA LEU A 172 33.79 -14.84 10.32
C LEU A 172 32.55 -15.42 9.64
N VAL A 173 31.36 -14.88 9.92
CA VAL A 173 30.09 -15.32 9.32
C VAL A 173 30.03 -15.01 7.83
N ALA A 174 30.68 -13.93 7.37
CA ALA A 174 30.78 -13.59 5.95
C ALA A 174 31.58 -14.63 5.12
N ILE A 175 32.29 -15.56 5.77
CA ILE A 175 33.08 -16.59 5.09
C ILE A 175 32.16 -17.74 4.63
N PRO A 176 32.01 -17.97 3.31
CA PRO A 176 31.13 -19.02 2.80
C PRO A 176 31.69 -20.41 3.12
N ASP A 177 30.80 -21.36 3.40
CA ASP A 177 31.10 -22.79 3.59
C ASP A 177 32.29 -23.08 4.51
N ARG A 178 32.46 -22.25 5.57
CA ARG A 178 33.59 -22.32 6.50
C ARG A 178 34.94 -22.37 5.78
N GLY A 179 35.05 -21.60 4.70
CA GLY A 179 36.28 -21.36 3.95
C GLY A 179 36.76 -22.49 3.05
N MET A 180 35.97 -23.55 2.87
CA MET A 180 36.31 -24.64 1.95
C MET A 180 36.59 -24.14 0.52
N GLY A 181 35.85 -23.12 0.07
CA GLY A 181 36.02 -22.53 -1.25
C GLY A 181 37.44 -22.00 -1.50
N TYR A 182 38.11 -21.46 -0.47
CA TYR A 182 39.48 -20.98 -0.62
C TYR A 182 40.45 -22.09 -1.03
N GLY A 183 40.39 -23.25 -0.37
CA GLY A 183 41.24 -24.40 -0.71
C GLY A 183 40.98 -24.92 -2.12
N LEU A 184 39.70 -24.97 -2.53
CA LEU A 184 39.31 -25.38 -3.88
C LEU A 184 39.89 -24.43 -4.95
N LEU A 185 39.77 -23.12 -4.73
CA LEU A 185 40.20 -22.10 -5.69
C LEU A 185 41.71 -21.89 -5.70
N SER A 186 42.37 -22.02 -4.55
CA SER A 186 43.82 -21.81 -4.42
C SER A 186 44.66 -23.04 -4.80
N GLN A 187 44.10 -24.25 -4.73
CA GLN A 187 44.83 -25.50 -4.98
C GLN A 187 44.33 -26.29 -6.19
N LEU A 188 43.02 -26.32 -6.45
CA LEU A 188 42.44 -27.24 -7.45
C LEU A 188 42.06 -26.56 -8.77
N HIS A 189 41.81 -25.24 -8.77
CA HIS A 189 41.43 -24.51 -9.96
C HIS A 189 42.61 -23.67 -10.52
N PRO A 190 43.20 -24.01 -11.68
CA PRO A 190 44.48 -23.44 -12.14
C PRO A 190 44.50 -21.91 -12.30
N GLU A 191 43.44 -21.31 -12.83
CA GLU A 191 43.41 -19.86 -13.14
C GLU A 191 43.26 -19.00 -11.88
N THR A 192 42.47 -19.46 -10.92
CA THR A 192 42.26 -18.77 -9.64
C THR A 192 43.42 -19.02 -8.68
N ALA A 193 44.03 -20.21 -8.74
CA ALA A 193 45.23 -20.54 -7.98
C ALA A 193 46.37 -19.58 -8.30
N ALA A 194 46.59 -19.28 -9.59
CA ALA A 194 47.60 -18.30 -10.01
C ALA A 194 47.32 -16.89 -9.45
N GLN A 195 46.04 -16.47 -9.40
CA GLN A 195 45.66 -15.16 -8.86
C GLN A 195 45.83 -15.05 -7.34
N LEU A 196 45.52 -16.12 -6.61
CA LEU A 196 45.59 -16.14 -5.15
C LEU A 196 47.02 -16.39 -4.64
N ALA A 197 47.88 -17.05 -5.41
CA ALA A 197 49.27 -17.34 -5.04
C ALA A 197 50.15 -16.09 -4.86
N GLU A 198 49.79 -14.96 -5.49
CA GLU A 198 50.52 -13.69 -5.37
C GLU A 198 50.14 -12.89 -4.12
N LEU A 199 49.13 -13.32 -3.36
CA LEU A 199 48.59 -12.59 -2.21
C LEU A 199 49.10 -13.19 -0.89
N PRO A 200 49.28 -12.38 0.16
CA PRO A 200 49.69 -12.88 1.48
C PRO A 200 48.58 -13.76 2.06
N THR A 201 48.92 -14.94 2.58
CA THR A 201 47.91 -15.87 3.16
C THR A 201 47.78 -15.75 4.67
N GLY A 202 48.54 -14.86 5.30
CA GLY A 202 48.57 -14.63 6.76
C GLY A 202 49.73 -15.34 7.44
N GLN A 203 50.33 -14.65 8.41
CA GLN A 203 51.52 -15.13 9.14
C GLN A 203 51.19 -15.98 10.37
N ILE A 204 49.92 -16.00 10.79
CA ILE A 204 49.43 -16.71 11.97
C ILE A 204 48.49 -17.82 11.53
N SER A 205 48.74 -19.04 12.02
CA SER A 205 47.83 -20.18 11.94
C SER A 205 47.13 -20.35 13.28
N PHE A 206 45.83 -20.58 13.28
CA PHE A 206 45.04 -20.79 14.49
C PHE A 206 44.13 -22.01 14.34
N ASN A 207 44.22 -22.94 15.29
CA ASN A 207 43.38 -24.12 15.36
C ASN A 207 42.82 -24.30 16.79
N TYR A 208 41.51 -24.49 16.88
CA TYR A 208 40.83 -24.85 18.12
C TYR A 208 40.31 -26.29 18.06
N LEU A 209 40.93 -27.16 18.86
CA LEU A 209 40.72 -28.61 18.84
C LEU A 209 39.49 -29.08 19.65
N GLY A 210 38.76 -28.16 20.28
CA GLY A 210 37.60 -28.49 21.12
C GLY A 210 37.95 -28.92 22.54
N ARG A 211 37.10 -29.76 23.14
CA ARG A 211 37.24 -30.26 24.52
C ARG A 211 37.64 -31.75 24.55
N VAL A 212 38.65 -32.08 25.36
CA VAL A 212 39.07 -33.47 25.60
C VAL A 212 37.97 -34.22 26.36
N GLY A 213 37.32 -35.20 25.72
CA GLY A 213 36.32 -36.08 26.35
C GLY A 213 34.92 -36.12 25.71
N SER A 214 34.67 -35.43 24.59
CA SER A 214 33.34 -35.42 23.92
C SER A 214 33.10 -36.55 22.91
N THR A 215 34.15 -37.29 22.51
CA THR A 215 34.03 -38.56 21.79
C THR A 215 34.33 -39.70 22.76
N GLU A 216 33.31 -40.47 23.16
CA GLU A 216 33.51 -41.74 23.86
C GLU A 216 34.44 -42.62 23.03
N VAL A 217 35.70 -42.74 23.43
CA VAL A 217 36.56 -43.82 22.95
C VAL A 217 36.05 -45.08 23.66
N PRO A 218 35.54 -46.10 22.93
CA PRO A 218 35.09 -47.35 23.55
C PRO A 218 36.22 -47.93 24.40
N ALA A 219 35.91 -48.43 25.59
CA ALA A 219 36.91 -48.93 26.54
C ALA A 219 37.85 -50.01 25.95
N GLU A 220 37.40 -50.70 24.89
CA GLU A 220 38.16 -51.71 24.15
C GLU A 220 39.29 -51.13 23.27
N LEU A 221 39.26 -49.83 22.95
CA LEU A 221 40.30 -49.10 22.19
C LEU A 221 41.33 -48.40 23.09
N ALA A 222 41.03 -48.22 24.37
CA ALA A 222 41.97 -47.67 25.36
C ALA A 222 43.17 -48.61 25.61
N ASP A 223 42.96 -49.93 25.51
CA ASP A 223 44.01 -50.95 25.63
C ASP A 223 45.00 -50.98 24.43
N ILE A 224 44.70 -50.25 23.35
CA ILE A 224 45.51 -50.19 22.12
C ILE A 224 46.33 -48.88 22.03
N GLY A 225 46.40 -48.10 23.11
CA GLY A 225 47.27 -46.92 23.21
C GLY A 225 46.79 -45.68 22.43
N TRP A 226 45.56 -45.68 21.92
CA TRP A 226 44.94 -44.51 21.27
C TRP A 226 44.10 -43.70 22.27
N GLY A 227 44.77 -43.11 23.26
CA GLY A 227 44.20 -42.06 24.11
C GLY A 227 44.80 -40.71 23.74
N LEU A 228 43.98 -39.66 23.62
CA LEU A 228 44.45 -38.28 23.73
C LEU A 228 45.05 -38.14 25.13
N THR A 229 46.38 -38.16 25.22
CA THR A 229 47.07 -38.03 26.51
C THR A 229 46.86 -36.62 27.05
N ALA A 230 46.72 -36.51 28.37
CA ALA A 230 46.51 -35.25 29.09
C ALA A 230 47.73 -34.29 29.07
N GLU A 231 48.76 -34.59 28.27
CA GLU A 231 49.92 -33.70 28.11
C GLU A 231 49.56 -32.56 27.15
N LEU A 232 49.17 -31.42 27.73
CA LEU A 232 48.99 -30.13 27.07
C LEU A 232 50.02 -29.91 25.95
N GLY A 233 49.59 -30.02 24.69
CA GLY A 233 50.40 -29.70 23.51
C GLY A 233 51.48 -30.72 23.13
N ALA A 234 51.32 -32.00 23.50
CA ALA A 234 52.18 -33.10 23.04
C ALA A 234 51.49 -34.00 21.99
N VAL A 235 50.87 -33.41 20.95
CA VAL A 235 50.69 -34.15 19.69
C VAL A 235 51.99 -34.03 18.89
N SER A 236 53.08 -34.56 19.42
CA SER A 236 54.20 -34.95 18.57
C SER A 236 54.00 -36.40 18.21
N SER A 237 53.24 -36.64 17.14
CA SER A 237 53.73 -37.65 16.19
C SER A 237 55.19 -37.28 15.91
N GLU A 238 56.09 -38.27 15.83
CA GLU A 238 57.41 -38.06 15.24
C GLU A 238 57.21 -37.63 13.77
N LEU A 239 56.79 -36.37 13.59
CA LEU A 239 56.78 -35.66 12.33
C LEU A 239 58.23 -35.73 11.87
N THR A 240 58.45 -36.26 10.67
CA THR A 240 59.79 -36.32 10.09
C THR A 240 60.42 -34.93 10.20
N SER A 241 61.64 -34.86 10.70
CA SER A 241 62.39 -33.64 11.07
C SER A 241 62.54 -32.57 9.99
N THR A 242 62.05 -32.84 8.78
CA THR A 242 62.21 -32.02 7.56
C THR A 242 60.90 -31.38 7.07
N ILE A 243 59.78 -31.53 7.79
CA ILE A 243 58.51 -30.87 7.40
C ILE A 243 58.65 -29.35 7.59
N PRO A 244 58.44 -28.53 6.54
CA PRO A 244 58.50 -27.07 6.66
C PRO A 244 57.46 -26.51 7.64
N ALA A 245 57.82 -25.46 8.35
CA ALA A 245 56.91 -24.67 9.16
C ALA A 245 55.85 -24.02 8.27
N HIS A 246 54.59 -24.17 8.64
CA HIS A 246 53.48 -23.69 7.83
C HIS A 246 53.14 -22.21 8.05
N SER A 247 53.55 -21.62 9.18
CA SER A 247 53.31 -20.21 9.53
C SER A 247 54.42 -19.68 10.45
N VAL A 248 54.53 -18.35 10.58
CA VAL A 248 55.50 -17.71 11.51
C VAL A 248 55.09 -17.98 12.94
N LEU A 249 53.78 -17.98 13.20
CA LEU A 249 53.18 -18.34 14.47
C LEU A 249 52.07 -19.38 14.22
N ASP A 250 52.15 -20.53 14.86
CA ASP A 250 51.13 -21.59 14.81
C ASP A 250 50.54 -21.81 16.19
N ILE A 251 49.24 -21.54 16.34
CA ILE A 251 48.53 -21.51 17.61
C ILE A 251 47.54 -22.65 17.66
N ASN A 252 47.78 -23.60 18.56
CA ASN A 252 46.86 -24.70 18.83
C ASN A 252 46.25 -24.53 20.22
N ALA A 253 44.92 -24.40 20.28
CA ALA A 253 44.16 -24.22 21.50
C ALA A 253 43.25 -25.42 21.77
N ILE A 254 43.20 -25.89 23.02
CA ILE A 254 42.40 -27.05 23.44
C ILE A 254 41.94 -26.91 24.88
N VAL A 255 40.73 -27.35 25.19
CA VAL A 255 40.25 -27.42 26.57
C VAL A 255 40.63 -28.76 27.18
N GLY A 256 41.42 -28.73 28.25
CA GLY A 256 41.84 -29.91 29.00
C GLY A 256 40.71 -30.55 29.79
N ALA A 257 40.96 -31.73 30.37
CA ALA A 257 39.97 -32.46 31.17
C ALA A 257 39.51 -31.68 32.41
N GLU A 258 40.34 -30.76 32.91
CA GLU A 258 40.04 -29.89 34.06
C GLU A 258 39.21 -28.65 33.68
N GLY A 259 38.92 -28.46 32.39
CA GLY A 259 38.09 -27.35 31.89
C GLY A 259 38.85 -26.06 31.58
N SER A 260 40.16 -25.99 31.82
CA SER A 260 41.01 -24.86 31.42
C SER A 260 41.36 -24.92 29.92
N LEU A 261 41.40 -23.75 29.28
CA LEU A 261 41.88 -23.61 27.90
C LEU A 261 43.41 -23.49 27.90
N GLY A 262 44.07 -24.50 27.36
CA GLY A 262 45.51 -24.47 27.09
C GLY A 262 45.76 -24.04 25.65
N ALA A 263 46.79 -23.21 25.44
CA ALA A 263 47.25 -22.85 24.09
C ALA A 263 48.76 -22.99 23.95
N ALA A 264 49.19 -23.53 22.82
CA ALA A 264 50.60 -23.66 22.44
C ALA A 264 50.87 -22.82 21.19
N PHE A 265 51.83 -21.91 21.30
CA PHE A 265 52.31 -21.01 20.26
C PHE A 265 53.64 -21.57 19.75
N ALA A 266 53.61 -22.26 18.60
CA ALA A 266 54.79 -22.79 17.94
C ALA A 266 55.34 -21.76 16.93
N TYR A 267 56.67 -21.62 16.87
CA TYR A 267 57.33 -20.64 16.02
C TYR A 267 58.76 -21.06 15.67
N PRO A 268 59.28 -20.71 14.47
CA PRO A 268 60.67 -20.98 14.13
C PRO A 268 61.62 -20.02 14.87
N ARG A 269 62.53 -20.56 15.68
CA ARG A 269 63.44 -19.77 16.55
C ARG A 269 64.37 -18.78 15.82
N ASN A 270 64.52 -18.93 14.50
CA ASN A 270 65.37 -18.09 13.65
C ASN A 270 64.58 -17.00 12.88
N VAL A 271 63.27 -16.91 13.11
CA VAL A 271 62.35 -16.01 12.38
C VAL A 271 61.74 -14.97 13.33
N ILE A 272 61.33 -15.40 14.52
CA ILE A 272 60.77 -14.53 15.57
C ILE A 272 61.36 -14.92 16.93
N ASP A 273 61.68 -13.92 17.75
CA ASP A 273 62.28 -14.11 19.06
C ASP A 273 61.26 -14.64 20.06
N ARG A 274 61.72 -15.51 20.97
CA ARG A 274 60.90 -16.06 22.06
C ARG A 274 60.20 -14.99 22.89
N ALA A 275 60.85 -13.86 23.12
CA ALA A 275 60.30 -12.75 23.91
C ALA A 275 59.08 -12.13 23.23
N ASP A 276 59.13 -11.95 21.90
CA ASP A 276 58.00 -11.42 21.12
C ASP A 276 56.83 -12.39 21.13
N VAL A 277 57.09 -13.70 20.98
CA VAL A 277 56.04 -14.72 21.03
C VAL A 277 55.40 -14.82 22.42
N GLN A 278 56.21 -14.72 23.48
CA GLN A 278 55.69 -14.67 24.85
C GLN A 278 54.81 -13.44 25.06
N GLU A 279 55.21 -12.26 24.57
CA GLU A 279 54.42 -11.04 24.67
C GLU A 279 53.07 -11.17 23.94
N VAL A 280 53.04 -11.73 22.72
CA VAL A 280 51.78 -11.99 21.99
C VAL A 280 50.90 -12.99 22.77
N ALA A 281 51.48 -14.05 23.33
CA ALA A 281 50.73 -15.02 24.13
C ALA A 281 50.16 -14.39 25.42
N ASP A 282 50.93 -13.54 26.10
CA ASP A 282 50.49 -12.83 27.30
C ASP A 282 49.39 -11.82 26.99
N LEU A 283 49.51 -11.08 25.87
CA LEU A 283 48.49 -10.17 25.36
C LEU A 283 47.21 -10.91 24.96
N TRP A 284 47.32 -12.08 24.33
CA TRP A 284 46.16 -12.91 24.00
C TRP A 284 45.45 -13.40 25.27
N GLY A 285 46.19 -13.86 26.27
CA GLY A 285 45.62 -14.22 27.56
C GLY A 285 45.00 -13.03 28.30
N ALA A 286 45.57 -11.82 28.18
CA ALA A 286 45.00 -10.60 28.73
C ALA A 286 43.72 -10.18 28.00
N ALA A 287 43.68 -10.28 26.68
CA ALA A 287 42.50 -10.00 25.88
C ALA A 287 41.36 -10.99 26.21
N LEU A 288 41.64 -12.29 26.33
CA LEU A 288 40.64 -13.29 26.78
C LEU A 288 40.08 -12.95 28.16
N ARG A 289 40.92 -12.52 29.11
CA ARG A 289 40.46 -12.04 30.43
C ARG A 289 39.58 -10.80 30.31
N ALA A 290 39.94 -9.84 29.46
CA ALA A 290 39.15 -8.63 29.25
C ALA A 290 37.79 -8.94 28.63
N LEU A 291 37.73 -9.82 27.62
CA LEU A 291 36.48 -10.29 27.02
C LEU A 291 35.61 -11.07 28.04
N ALA A 292 36.24 -11.85 28.93
CA ALA A 292 35.52 -12.52 30.01
C ALA A 292 34.94 -11.53 31.02
N VAL A 293 35.69 -10.48 31.41
CA VAL A 293 35.19 -9.39 32.26
C VAL A 293 33.99 -8.71 31.59
N HIS A 294 34.11 -8.36 30.31
CA HIS A 294 33.01 -7.77 29.53
C HIS A 294 31.78 -8.67 29.52
N SER A 295 31.94 -9.98 29.33
CA SER A 295 30.81 -10.94 29.27
C SER A 295 29.93 -10.97 30.53
N ALA A 296 30.46 -10.52 31.67
CA ALA A 296 29.74 -10.43 32.93
C ALA A 296 28.98 -9.11 33.10
N ALA A 297 29.23 -8.11 32.24
CA ALA A 297 28.55 -6.82 32.29
C ALA A 297 27.05 -6.94 31.94
N PRO A 298 26.17 -6.16 32.57
CA PRO A 298 24.72 -6.21 32.29
C PRO A 298 24.35 -5.86 30.84
N ASP A 299 25.13 -4.98 30.22
CA ASP A 299 24.98 -4.49 28.84
C ASP A 299 25.74 -5.33 27.80
N ALA A 300 26.39 -6.43 28.22
CA ALA A 300 27.09 -7.30 27.30
C ALA A 300 26.15 -8.19 26.48
N GLY A 301 26.41 -8.23 25.17
CA GLY A 301 25.64 -8.99 24.19
C GLY A 301 25.15 -8.07 23.08
N GLY A 302 24.11 -8.53 22.41
CA GLY A 302 23.39 -7.75 21.41
C GLY A 302 23.47 -8.36 20.02
N LEU A 303 22.63 -7.83 19.15
CA LEU A 303 22.44 -8.31 17.79
C LEU A 303 23.53 -7.78 16.86
N THR A 304 23.81 -8.56 15.82
CA THR A 304 24.63 -8.17 14.67
C THR A 304 23.83 -8.34 13.37
N PRO A 305 24.25 -7.73 12.24
CA PRO A 305 23.53 -7.85 10.97
C PRO A 305 23.23 -9.29 10.56
N SER A 306 24.12 -10.25 10.83
CA SER A 306 23.87 -11.67 10.53
C SER A 306 22.69 -12.27 11.31
N ASP A 307 22.33 -11.69 12.45
CA ASP A 307 21.19 -12.15 13.27
C ASP A 307 19.84 -11.68 12.70
N LEU A 308 19.85 -10.74 11.76
CA LEU A 308 18.68 -10.04 11.23
C LEU A 308 18.51 -10.27 9.72
N PRO A 309 18.37 -11.53 9.24
CA PRO A 309 18.45 -11.86 7.81
C PRO A 309 17.30 -11.29 6.95
N LEU A 310 16.23 -10.80 7.57
CA LEU A 310 15.07 -10.24 6.86
C LEU A 310 15.24 -8.75 6.51
N VAL A 311 16.24 -8.07 7.07
CA VAL A 311 16.50 -6.66 6.83
C VAL A 311 17.98 -6.44 6.50
N ARG A 312 18.26 -5.45 5.64
CA ARG A 312 19.65 -5.04 5.36
C ARG A 312 19.96 -3.80 6.18
N VAL A 313 20.69 -3.98 7.28
CA VAL A 313 20.92 -2.93 8.29
C VAL A 313 22.38 -2.87 8.68
N ALA A 314 22.86 -1.68 9.08
CA ALA A 314 24.21 -1.53 9.60
C ALA A 314 24.24 -1.72 11.13
N GLN A 315 25.39 -2.13 11.68
CA GLN A 315 25.54 -2.33 13.13
C GLN A 315 25.15 -1.09 13.95
N ARG A 316 25.44 0.12 13.44
CA ARG A 316 25.07 1.38 14.11
C ARG A 316 23.56 1.57 14.29
N ASP A 317 22.75 1.07 13.35
CA ASP A 317 21.29 1.17 13.42
C ASP A 317 20.77 0.21 14.49
N ILE A 318 21.34 -1.00 14.53
CA ILE A 318 21.05 -2.01 15.55
C ILE A 318 21.39 -1.48 16.95
N ASP A 319 22.60 -0.95 17.13
CA ASP A 319 23.02 -0.41 18.44
C ASP A 319 22.13 0.77 18.87
N SER A 320 21.71 1.62 17.93
CA SER A 320 20.74 2.69 18.20
C SER A 320 19.40 2.13 18.68
N TRP A 321 18.86 1.09 18.03
CA TRP A 321 17.61 0.47 18.44
C TRP A 321 17.74 -0.25 19.78
N GLU A 322 18.83 -0.97 20.04
CA GLU A 322 19.09 -1.62 21.34
C GLU A 322 19.22 -0.61 22.48
N SER A 323 19.67 0.62 22.19
CA SER A 323 19.72 1.71 23.17
C SER A 323 18.35 2.36 23.44
N GLN A 324 17.49 2.40 22.41
CA GLN A 324 16.15 3.01 22.50
C GLN A 324 15.12 2.04 23.06
N TYR A 325 15.25 0.76 22.73
CA TYR A 325 14.30 -0.29 23.02
C TYR A 325 14.95 -1.37 23.89
N LEU A 326 14.34 -1.64 25.04
CA LEU A 326 14.81 -2.71 25.92
C LEU A 326 14.45 -4.07 25.33
N HIS A 327 15.43 -4.98 25.30
CA HIS A 327 15.26 -6.38 24.91
C HIS A 327 14.79 -6.60 23.46
N VAL A 328 15.43 -5.92 22.49
CA VAL A 328 15.24 -6.23 21.07
C VAL A 328 15.65 -7.68 20.78
N THR A 329 14.77 -8.46 20.16
CA THR A 329 15.04 -9.87 19.84
C THR A 329 15.22 -10.13 18.36
N ASP A 330 14.57 -9.32 17.52
CA ASP A 330 14.57 -9.43 16.06
C ASP A 330 14.14 -8.09 15.43
N VAL A 331 14.37 -7.93 14.13
CA VAL A 331 13.95 -6.77 13.33
C VAL A 331 13.37 -7.26 12.01
N TRP A 332 12.15 -6.85 11.70
CA TRP A 332 11.44 -7.31 10.51
C TRP A 332 11.20 -6.17 9.51
N PRO A 333 11.15 -6.47 8.20
CA PRO A 333 10.67 -5.51 7.21
C PRO A 333 9.15 -5.31 7.36
N LEU A 334 8.62 -4.21 6.83
CA LEU A 334 7.17 -4.03 6.75
C LEU A 334 6.58 -4.87 5.61
N ALA A 335 5.40 -5.44 5.87
CA ALA A 335 4.54 -5.95 4.82
C ALA A 335 3.99 -4.79 3.96
N PRO A 336 3.54 -5.06 2.72
CA PRO A 336 3.22 -4.02 1.74
C PRO A 336 2.22 -2.97 2.25
N LEU A 337 1.10 -3.41 2.85
CA LEU A 337 0.09 -2.50 3.37
C LEU A 337 0.56 -1.75 4.62
N GLN A 338 1.40 -2.37 5.46
CA GLN A 338 1.93 -1.73 6.68
C GLN A 338 2.67 -0.42 6.34
N SER A 339 3.38 -0.37 5.20
CA SER A 339 4.10 0.83 4.78
C SER A 339 3.15 2.01 4.49
N GLY A 340 2.02 1.75 3.84
CA GLY A 340 0.99 2.76 3.59
C GLY A 340 0.31 3.21 4.88
N LEU A 341 -0.01 2.28 5.78
CA LEU A 341 -0.59 2.60 7.09
C LEU A 341 0.36 3.43 7.96
N LEU A 342 1.65 3.08 8.01
CA LEU A 342 2.65 3.84 8.75
C LEU A 342 2.78 5.27 8.20
N PHE A 343 2.78 5.42 6.88
CA PHE A 343 2.77 6.74 6.25
C PHE A 343 1.55 7.56 6.68
N HIS A 344 0.34 7.00 6.67
CA HIS A 344 -0.84 7.72 7.14
C HIS A 344 -0.74 8.12 8.61
N ALA A 345 -0.34 7.19 9.48
CA ALA A 345 -0.20 7.44 10.91
C ALA A 345 0.79 8.57 11.24
N MET A 346 1.90 8.70 10.49
CA MET A 346 2.90 9.76 10.69
C MET A 346 2.44 11.15 10.22
N PHE A 347 1.41 11.25 9.39
CA PHE A 347 0.93 12.52 8.81
C PHE A 347 -0.39 13.02 9.43
N THR A 348 -1.05 12.22 10.28
CA THR A 348 -2.36 12.52 10.88
C THR A 348 -2.31 13.32 12.20
N ASP A 349 -1.26 14.10 12.46
CA ASP A 349 -1.05 14.89 13.70
C ASP A 349 -2.20 15.88 14.08
N ALA A 350 -3.30 15.95 13.32
CA ALA A 350 -4.48 16.78 13.60
C ALA A 350 -5.86 16.11 13.33
N ALA A 351 -5.95 14.80 13.08
CA ALA A 351 -7.22 14.11 12.83
C ALA A 351 -7.26 12.72 13.48
N VAL A 352 -8.47 12.21 13.78
CA VAL A 352 -8.70 10.84 14.27
C VAL A 352 -8.02 9.86 13.31
N ASP A 353 -7.11 9.04 13.83
CA ASP A 353 -6.45 7.99 13.07
C ASP A 353 -7.50 6.94 12.66
N VAL A 354 -7.88 6.98 11.38
CA VAL A 354 -8.89 6.11 10.77
C VAL A 354 -8.53 4.63 10.83
N TYR A 355 -7.27 4.28 11.14
CA TYR A 355 -6.79 2.91 11.25
C TYR A 355 -6.68 2.42 12.71
N THR A 356 -7.19 3.18 13.67
CA THR A 356 -7.41 2.69 15.03
C THR A 356 -8.72 1.89 15.10
N MET A 357 -8.59 0.58 15.16
CA MET A 357 -9.72 -0.35 15.28
C MET A 357 -10.09 -0.54 16.76
N GLN A 358 -11.39 -0.64 17.04
CA GLN A 358 -11.87 -1.01 18.37
C GLN A 358 -12.95 -2.09 18.26
N ALA A 359 -12.70 -3.23 18.91
CA ALA A 359 -13.69 -4.27 19.13
C ALA A 359 -14.20 -4.18 20.58
N THR A 360 -15.52 -4.10 20.76
CA THR A 360 -16.16 -4.05 22.08
C THR A 360 -16.90 -5.35 22.33
N LEU A 361 -16.46 -6.12 23.33
CA LEU A 361 -17.14 -7.33 23.80
C LEU A 361 -18.07 -6.96 24.94
N HIS A 362 -19.36 -7.26 24.80
CA HIS A 362 -20.32 -7.18 25.89
C HIS A 362 -20.30 -8.50 26.66
N LEU A 363 -20.06 -8.42 27.95
CA LEU A 363 -19.80 -9.57 28.80
C LEU A 363 -20.81 -9.60 29.97
N GLY A 364 -21.48 -10.73 30.14
CA GLY A 364 -22.44 -10.97 31.21
C GLY A 364 -21.95 -12.01 32.22
N GLY A 365 -22.39 -11.89 33.48
CA GLY A 365 -22.08 -12.83 34.55
C GLY A 365 -20.94 -12.38 35.47
N TYR A 366 -20.30 -13.35 36.12
CA TYR A 366 -19.15 -13.09 37.00
C TYR A 366 -17.87 -12.99 36.18
N LEU A 367 -17.13 -11.89 36.35
CA LEU A 367 -15.88 -11.62 35.66
C LEU A 367 -14.78 -11.38 36.69
N ASP A 368 -13.65 -12.08 36.54
CA ASP A 368 -12.42 -11.83 37.29
C ASP A 368 -11.46 -10.96 36.46
N SER A 369 -11.32 -9.69 36.83
CA SER A 369 -10.56 -8.72 36.02
C SER A 369 -9.05 -9.00 36.02
N GLU A 370 -8.50 -9.53 37.10
CA GLU A 370 -7.08 -9.91 37.21
C GLU A 370 -6.76 -11.13 36.35
N ARG A 371 -7.69 -12.11 36.31
CA ARG A 371 -7.59 -13.27 35.41
C ARG A 371 -7.66 -12.85 33.95
N LEU A 372 -8.54 -11.90 33.61
CA LEU A 372 -8.66 -11.37 32.24
C LEU A 372 -7.43 -10.55 31.83
N ARG A 373 -6.88 -9.72 32.73
CA ARG A 373 -5.61 -9.03 32.50
C ARG A 373 -4.46 -10.01 32.26
N SER A 374 -4.40 -11.09 33.04
CA SER A 374 -3.39 -12.14 32.88
C SER A 374 -3.54 -12.89 31.55
N ALA A 375 -4.78 -13.14 31.11
CA ALA A 375 -5.06 -13.70 29.79
C ALA A 375 -4.62 -12.76 28.66
N ALA A 376 -4.85 -11.46 28.78
CA ALA A 376 -4.39 -10.46 27.81
C ALA A 376 -2.85 -10.35 27.76
N GLN A 377 -2.17 -10.45 28.91
CA GLN A 377 -0.70 -10.53 28.95
C GLN A 377 -0.17 -11.79 28.25
N ALA A 378 -0.75 -12.96 28.53
CA ALA A 378 -0.39 -14.21 27.87
C ALA A 378 -0.64 -14.14 26.35
N LEU A 379 -1.71 -13.47 25.91
CA LEU A 379 -2.00 -13.23 24.50
C LEU A 379 -0.91 -12.39 23.83
N MET A 380 -0.44 -11.34 24.50
CA MET A 380 0.70 -10.55 24.03
C MET A 380 1.99 -11.35 23.98
N GLU A 381 2.21 -12.31 24.88
CA GLU A 381 3.37 -13.22 24.86
C GLU A 381 3.29 -14.26 23.74
N ARG A 382 2.07 -14.73 23.42
CA ARG A 382 1.80 -15.70 22.35
C ARG A 382 2.09 -15.14 20.96
N TYR A 383 1.75 -13.87 20.71
CA TYR A 383 1.82 -13.26 19.38
C TYR A 383 2.91 -12.19 19.30
N THR A 384 4.05 -12.56 18.73
CA THR A 384 5.24 -11.70 18.65
C THR A 384 5.00 -10.37 17.93
N ASN A 385 4.13 -10.32 16.92
CA ASN A 385 3.77 -9.08 16.22
C ASN A 385 3.12 -8.03 17.14
N LEU A 386 2.40 -8.44 18.21
CA LEU A 386 1.80 -7.51 19.17
C LEU A 386 2.82 -6.74 20.02
N ARG A 387 4.08 -7.19 20.02
CA ARG A 387 5.20 -6.60 20.75
C ARG A 387 6.15 -5.82 19.85
N THR A 388 5.65 -5.30 18.72
CA THR A 388 6.47 -4.61 17.72
C THR A 388 6.31 -3.10 17.77
N ALA A 389 7.43 -2.39 17.66
CA ALA A 389 7.49 -0.95 17.38
C ALA A 389 7.74 -0.74 15.89
N PHE A 390 7.28 0.37 15.33
CA PHE A 390 7.54 0.76 13.94
C PHE A 390 8.39 2.03 13.93
N THR A 391 9.55 1.95 13.30
CA THR A 391 10.52 3.05 13.22
C THR A 391 11.26 3.00 11.88
N THR A 392 12.23 3.89 11.68
CA THR A 392 13.10 3.88 10.50
C THR A 392 14.56 3.64 10.88
N ASP A 393 15.33 3.08 9.95
CA ASP A 393 16.80 3.10 10.02
C ASP A 393 17.37 4.50 9.68
N SER A 394 18.70 4.65 9.77
CA SER A 394 19.39 5.90 9.40
C SER A 394 19.28 6.28 7.92
N ALA A 395 18.85 5.36 7.06
CA ALA A 395 18.60 5.61 5.63
C ALA A 395 17.13 5.97 5.33
N GLY A 396 16.24 5.92 6.33
CA GLY A 396 14.82 6.21 6.20
C GLY A 396 13.96 5.00 5.80
N ASN A 397 14.50 3.78 5.79
CA ASN A 397 13.71 2.58 5.55
C ASN A 397 12.93 2.21 6.79
N ALA A 398 11.62 1.97 6.65
CA ALA A 398 10.77 1.55 7.76
C ALA A 398 11.07 0.09 8.16
N VAL A 399 11.07 -0.17 9.46
CA VAL A 399 11.31 -1.47 10.09
C VAL A 399 10.38 -1.71 11.29
N GLN A 400 10.18 -2.98 11.62
CA GLN A 400 9.49 -3.45 12.83
C GLN A 400 10.52 -3.92 13.85
N ILE A 401 10.61 -3.27 15.00
CA ILE A 401 11.48 -3.68 16.10
C ILE A 401 10.71 -4.64 16.99
N VAL A 402 11.19 -5.88 17.12
CA VAL A 402 10.52 -6.94 17.88
C VAL A 402 11.09 -6.99 19.29
N LEU A 403 10.22 -6.87 20.30
CA LEU A 403 10.61 -6.91 21.71
C LEU A 403 10.32 -8.27 22.34
N SER A 404 11.21 -8.72 23.23
CA SER A 404 11.02 -9.97 23.97
C SER A 404 9.77 -9.93 24.85
N LYS A 405 9.51 -8.77 25.47
CA LYS A 405 8.42 -8.56 26.43
C LYS A 405 7.92 -7.12 26.36
N VAL A 406 6.60 -6.99 26.48
CA VAL A 406 5.90 -5.72 26.68
C VAL A 406 4.77 -5.98 27.68
N ASP A 407 4.59 -5.08 28.64
CA ASP A 407 3.49 -5.17 29.60
C ASP A 407 2.17 -4.74 28.93
N VAL A 408 1.08 -5.47 29.23
CA VAL A 408 -0.23 -5.19 28.67
C VAL A 408 -0.80 -3.86 29.18
N PRO A 409 -1.17 -2.90 28.30
CA PRO A 409 -1.86 -1.70 28.71
C PRO A 409 -3.29 -2.07 29.08
N TRP A 410 -3.60 -1.95 30.37
CA TRP A 410 -4.89 -2.33 30.95
C TRP A 410 -5.50 -1.17 31.70
N ARG A 411 -6.74 -0.82 31.37
CA ARG A 411 -7.53 0.20 32.05
C ARG A 411 -8.84 -0.41 32.53
N GLU A 412 -9.17 -0.18 33.79
CA GLU A 412 -10.46 -0.58 34.37
C GLU A 412 -11.25 0.67 34.79
N VAL A 413 -12.53 0.72 34.42
CA VAL A 413 -13.44 1.84 34.71
C VAL A 413 -14.73 1.30 35.33
N ASP A 414 -15.03 1.71 36.56
CA ASP A 414 -16.26 1.32 37.25
C ASP A 414 -17.34 2.42 37.14
N LEU A 415 -18.41 2.14 36.40
CA LEU A 415 -19.56 3.03 36.23
C LEU A 415 -20.73 2.71 37.17
N SER A 416 -20.53 1.84 38.17
CA SER A 416 -21.57 1.51 39.15
C SER A 416 -22.07 2.73 39.93
N GLY A 417 -21.25 3.77 40.09
CA GLY A 417 -21.61 5.05 40.70
C GLY A 417 -22.40 6.02 39.79
N VAL A 418 -22.50 5.74 38.49
CA VAL A 418 -23.26 6.55 37.52
C VAL A 418 -24.75 6.15 37.54
N PRO A 419 -25.71 7.08 37.36
CA PRO A 419 -27.13 6.74 37.25
C PRO A 419 -27.38 5.70 36.15
N ALA A 420 -28.24 4.71 36.41
CA ALA A 420 -28.44 3.57 35.51
C ALA A 420 -28.78 3.96 34.06
N ASP A 421 -29.60 5.00 33.89
CA ASP A 421 -30.03 5.52 32.59
C ASP A 421 -28.87 6.12 31.78
N ASP A 422 -27.81 6.59 32.44
CA ASP A 422 -26.66 7.25 31.80
C ASP A 422 -25.48 6.29 31.57
N ARG A 423 -25.45 5.11 32.21
CA ARG A 423 -24.29 4.19 32.19
C ARG A 423 -23.92 3.73 30.79
N ALA A 424 -24.90 3.41 29.95
CA ALA A 424 -24.65 2.94 28.59
C ALA A 424 -24.04 4.05 27.71
N ALA A 425 -24.52 5.29 27.87
CA ALA A 425 -23.97 6.45 27.16
C ALA A 425 -22.55 6.76 27.65
N GLU A 426 -22.31 6.68 28.96
CA GLU A 426 -20.99 6.93 29.54
C GLU A 426 -19.98 5.83 29.19
N ALA A 427 -20.38 4.55 29.17
CA ALA A 427 -19.53 3.46 28.70
C ALA A 427 -19.10 3.67 27.24
N ARG A 428 -20.05 4.03 26.37
CA ARG A 428 -19.77 4.39 24.97
C ARG A 428 -18.82 5.58 24.87
N ARG A 429 -19.00 6.61 25.69
CA ARG A 429 -18.12 7.79 25.73
C ARG A 429 -16.69 7.42 26.15
N VAL A 430 -16.54 6.55 27.15
CA VAL A 430 -15.23 6.06 27.62
C VAL A 430 -14.51 5.29 26.51
N LEU A 431 -15.21 4.38 25.84
CA LEU A 431 -14.63 3.57 24.76
C LEU A 431 -14.31 4.40 23.52
N LEU A 432 -15.16 5.34 23.12
CA LEU A 432 -14.88 6.25 22.01
C LEU A 432 -13.67 7.14 22.31
N HIS A 433 -13.56 7.68 23.52
CA HIS A 433 -12.39 8.46 23.92
C HIS A 433 -11.11 7.59 23.89
N ASP A 434 -11.19 6.35 24.38
CA ASP A 434 -10.09 5.39 24.24
C ASP A 434 -9.73 5.13 22.77
N GLN A 435 -10.68 5.12 21.84
CA GLN A 435 -10.38 5.00 20.41
C GLN A 435 -9.67 6.24 19.86
N GLU A 436 -10.12 7.44 20.26
CA GLU A 436 -9.60 8.74 19.78
C GLU A 436 -8.18 9.05 20.27
N ASP A 437 -7.76 8.50 21.40
CA ASP A 437 -6.43 8.73 22.00
C ASP A 437 -5.26 8.23 21.09
N GLY A 438 -5.55 7.43 20.05
CA GLY A 438 -4.58 7.01 19.03
C GLY A 438 -3.39 6.19 19.56
N PHE A 439 -2.37 6.01 18.71
CA PHE A 439 -1.12 5.33 19.04
C PHE A 439 0.10 6.06 18.48
N ASP A 440 1.20 6.05 19.25
CA ASP A 440 2.52 6.40 18.73
C ASP A 440 3.18 5.13 18.18
N MET A 441 3.39 5.11 16.86
CA MET A 441 3.94 3.94 16.15
C MET A 441 5.31 3.50 16.67
N SER A 442 6.10 4.41 17.25
CA SER A 442 7.42 4.13 17.81
C SER A 442 7.38 3.56 19.23
N ARG A 443 6.21 3.50 19.88
CA ARG A 443 6.04 3.12 21.28
C ARG A 443 5.09 1.93 21.41
N PRO A 444 5.63 0.69 21.43
CA PRO A 444 4.81 -0.49 21.63
C PRO A 444 4.29 -0.55 23.08
N PRO A 445 3.16 -1.24 23.32
CA PRO A 445 2.40 -2.00 22.34
C PRO A 445 1.32 -1.14 21.66
N LEU A 446 1.03 -1.43 20.38
CA LEU A 446 -0.03 -0.74 19.62
C LEU A 446 -1.40 -1.43 19.78
N VAL A 447 -1.62 -2.00 20.97
CA VAL A 447 -2.88 -2.63 21.40
C VAL A 447 -3.09 -2.34 22.89
N ARG A 448 -4.32 -2.02 23.28
CA ARG A 448 -4.73 -1.74 24.66
C ARG A 448 -6.10 -2.32 24.98
N PHE A 449 -6.34 -2.54 26.27
CA PHE A 449 -7.57 -3.14 26.78
C PHE A 449 -8.22 -2.23 27.82
N THR A 450 -9.48 -1.87 27.59
CA THR A 450 -10.29 -1.04 28.48
C THR A 450 -11.52 -1.81 28.94
N LEU A 451 -11.52 -2.26 30.20
CA LEU A 451 -12.63 -2.95 30.83
C LEU A 451 -13.54 -1.94 31.56
N VAL A 452 -14.80 -1.89 31.16
CA VAL A 452 -15.82 -1.01 31.74
C VAL A 452 -16.87 -1.85 32.45
N ARG A 453 -17.08 -1.57 33.74
CA ARG A 453 -18.16 -2.19 34.53
C ARG A 453 -19.42 -1.34 34.44
N THR A 454 -20.49 -1.86 33.86
CA THR A 454 -21.78 -1.16 33.73
C THR A 454 -22.81 -1.63 34.77
N ALA A 455 -22.69 -2.85 35.27
CA ALA A 455 -23.48 -3.37 36.39
C ALA A 455 -22.70 -4.39 37.24
N HIS A 456 -23.35 -5.01 38.22
CA HIS A 456 -22.72 -6.04 39.04
C HIS A 456 -22.27 -7.25 38.18
N ASP A 457 -23.06 -7.60 37.18
CA ASP A 457 -22.93 -8.76 36.29
C ASP A 457 -22.91 -8.37 34.80
N ALA A 458 -22.61 -7.11 34.48
CA ALA A 458 -22.52 -6.61 33.11
C ALA A 458 -21.27 -5.75 32.92
N TRP A 459 -20.52 -6.08 31.87
CA TRP A 459 -19.22 -5.49 31.56
C TRP A 459 -19.10 -5.27 30.06
N GLN A 460 -18.22 -4.34 29.68
CA GLN A 460 -17.81 -4.12 28.29
C GLN A 460 -16.29 -4.11 28.25
N LEU A 461 -15.69 -4.92 27.38
CA LEU A 461 -14.25 -4.93 27.13
C LEU A 461 -13.98 -4.30 25.76
N GLY A 462 -13.38 -3.13 25.75
CA GLY A 462 -12.80 -2.53 24.55
C GLY A 462 -11.40 -3.09 24.29
N VAL A 463 -11.20 -3.68 23.12
CA VAL A 463 -9.89 -4.06 22.59
C VAL A 463 -9.57 -3.10 21.46
N THR A 464 -8.70 -2.13 21.74
CA THR A 464 -8.31 -1.08 20.80
C THR A 464 -6.92 -1.42 20.26
N ALA A 465 -6.77 -1.49 18.94
CA ALA A 465 -5.49 -1.82 18.30
C ALA A 465 -5.31 -1.03 17.01
N HIS A 466 -4.06 -0.71 16.66
CA HIS A 466 -3.77 -0.14 15.36
C HIS A 466 -3.77 -1.22 14.27
N HIS A 467 -4.42 -0.95 13.13
CA HIS A 467 -4.57 -1.90 12.02
C HIS A 467 -3.23 -2.36 11.43
N ILE A 468 -2.13 -1.67 11.69
CA ILE A 468 -0.78 -2.11 11.30
C ILE A 468 -0.38 -3.47 11.90
N LEU A 469 -0.96 -3.85 13.05
CA LEU A 469 -0.64 -5.10 13.74
C LEU A 469 -1.46 -6.30 13.25
N LEU A 470 -2.71 -6.06 12.84
CA LEU A 470 -3.77 -7.06 12.76
C LEU A 470 -4.69 -6.75 11.58
N ASP A 471 -5.22 -7.80 10.94
CA ASP A 471 -6.31 -7.69 9.97
C ASP A 471 -7.65 -8.21 10.51
N GLY A 472 -8.73 -7.99 9.75
CA GLY A 472 -10.07 -8.49 10.07
C GLY A 472 -10.14 -10.02 10.25
N TRP A 473 -9.25 -10.78 9.61
CA TRP A 473 -9.12 -12.23 9.82
C TRP A 473 -8.48 -12.57 11.18
N SER A 474 -7.53 -11.75 11.62
CA SER A 474 -6.78 -11.96 12.86
C SER A 474 -7.59 -11.62 14.11
N MET A 475 -8.53 -10.67 14.05
CA MET A 475 -9.30 -10.26 15.23
C MET A 475 -10.15 -11.38 15.83
N PRO A 476 -10.96 -12.14 15.06
CA PRO A 476 -11.69 -13.29 15.60
C PRO A 476 -10.78 -14.35 16.25
N LEU A 477 -9.60 -14.60 15.67
CA LEU A 477 -8.62 -15.53 16.24
C LEU A 477 -8.07 -15.02 17.58
N LEU A 478 -7.77 -13.73 17.65
CA LEU A 478 -7.26 -13.07 18.85
C LEU A 478 -8.33 -13.07 19.97
N MET A 479 -9.60 -12.82 19.63
CA MET A 479 -10.72 -12.88 20.58
C MET A 479 -10.94 -14.30 21.11
N ARG A 480 -10.94 -15.30 20.23
CA ARG A 480 -11.05 -16.71 20.64
C ARG A 480 -9.93 -17.10 21.61
N ASP A 481 -8.68 -16.80 21.26
CA ASP A 481 -7.53 -17.17 22.09
C ASP A 481 -7.53 -16.41 23.42
N LEU A 482 -7.98 -15.15 23.47
CA LEU A 482 -8.19 -14.40 24.72
C LEU A 482 -9.17 -15.08 25.66
N LEU A 483 -10.33 -15.53 25.15
CA LEU A 483 -11.35 -16.21 25.96
C LEU A 483 -10.88 -17.59 26.45
N VAL A 484 -10.15 -18.34 25.62
CA VAL A 484 -9.54 -19.62 26.03
C VAL A 484 -8.50 -19.36 27.13
N LEU A 485 -7.64 -18.37 26.96
CA LEU A 485 -6.63 -18.01 27.96
C LEU A 485 -7.27 -17.54 29.26
N TYR A 486 -8.41 -16.85 29.20
CA TYR A 486 -9.19 -16.55 30.39
C TYR A 486 -9.65 -17.84 31.09
N ALA A 487 -10.22 -18.79 30.35
CA ALA A 487 -10.68 -20.08 30.90
C ALA A 487 -9.56 -20.90 31.57
N VAL A 488 -8.30 -20.72 31.18
CA VAL A 488 -7.15 -21.46 31.73
C VAL A 488 -6.19 -20.57 32.53
N SER A 489 -6.62 -19.36 32.90
CA SER A 489 -5.84 -18.43 33.73
C SER A 489 -4.47 -18.08 33.15
N GLY A 490 -4.38 -17.93 31.83
CA GLY A 490 -3.17 -17.52 31.10
C GLY A 490 -2.21 -18.65 30.74
N ASP A 491 -2.58 -19.92 30.96
CA ASP A 491 -1.73 -21.06 30.58
C ASP A 491 -1.64 -21.24 29.06
N LEU A 492 -0.51 -20.81 28.48
CA LEU A 492 -0.21 -20.93 27.06
C LEU A 492 -0.06 -22.38 26.57
N SER A 493 0.21 -23.34 27.45
CA SER A 493 0.45 -24.74 27.05
C SER A 493 -0.80 -25.45 26.53
N VAL A 494 -1.98 -24.92 26.83
CA VAL A 494 -3.28 -25.47 26.40
C VAL A 494 -3.57 -25.14 24.93
N LEU A 495 -3.04 -24.03 24.42
CA LEU A 495 -3.26 -23.61 23.04
C LEU A 495 -2.25 -24.28 22.09
N PRO A 496 -2.67 -24.71 20.89
CA PRO A 496 -1.76 -25.21 19.87
C PRO A 496 -0.67 -24.19 19.53
N ARG A 497 0.53 -24.70 19.15
CA ARG A 497 1.62 -23.85 18.66
C ARG A 497 1.21 -23.21 17.32
N VAL A 498 1.17 -21.89 17.28
CA VAL A 498 0.91 -21.12 16.06
C VAL A 498 2.25 -20.73 15.42
N ARG A 499 2.31 -20.73 14.10
CA ARG A 499 3.46 -20.21 13.37
C ARG A 499 3.48 -18.69 13.47
N GLU A 500 4.65 -18.13 13.69
CA GLU A 500 4.81 -16.68 13.85
C GLU A 500 4.59 -15.94 12.53
N TYR A 501 4.12 -14.69 12.63
CA TYR A 501 4.01 -13.76 11.50
C TYR A 501 5.33 -13.60 10.73
N ARG A 502 6.47 -13.73 11.42
CA ARG A 502 7.81 -13.78 10.81
C ARG A 502 7.91 -14.75 9.63
N ASN A 503 7.22 -15.89 9.68
CA ASN A 503 7.25 -16.88 8.60
C ASN A 503 6.61 -16.36 7.30
N PHE A 504 5.59 -15.50 7.41
CA PHE A 504 5.03 -14.82 6.25
C PHE A 504 6.01 -13.80 5.66
N LEU A 505 6.76 -13.09 6.49
CA LEU A 505 7.78 -12.14 6.04
C LEU A 505 8.98 -12.86 5.38
N VAL A 506 9.37 -14.04 5.89
CA VAL A 506 10.34 -14.93 5.22
C VAL A 506 9.80 -15.35 3.84
N TRP A 507 8.56 -15.86 3.78
CA TRP A 507 7.94 -16.26 2.52
C TRP A 507 7.91 -15.11 1.50
N LEU A 508 7.61 -13.89 1.96
CA LEU A 508 7.59 -12.67 1.15
C LEU A 508 8.99 -12.31 0.62
N ALA A 509 10.02 -12.38 1.46
CA ALA A 509 11.40 -12.06 1.10
C ALA A 509 11.99 -13.00 0.04
N GLU A 510 11.48 -14.23 -0.05
CA GLU A 510 11.90 -15.22 -1.05
C GLU A 510 11.23 -15.04 -2.43
N ARG A 511 10.23 -14.16 -2.56
CA ARG A 511 9.49 -14.00 -3.82
C ARG A 511 10.23 -13.13 -4.83
N ASP A 512 10.10 -13.48 -6.11
CA ASP A 512 10.54 -12.61 -7.22
C ASP A 512 9.57 -11.44 -7.38
N ARG A 513 9.93 -10.33 -6.73
CA ARG A 513 9.15 -9.10 -6.74
C ARG A 513 9.00 -8.49 -8.14
N GLN A 514 10.02 -8.61 -9.00
CA GLN A 514 9.98 -8.00 -10.34
C GLN A 514 9.00 -8.73 -11.25
N ARG A 515 9.00 -10.06 -11.22
CA ARG A 515 8.03 -10.87 -11.96
C ARG A 515 6.58 -10.49 -11.65
N SER A 516 6.27 -10.21 -10.39
CA SER A 516 4.93 -9.78 -9.99
C SER A 516 4.59 -8.37 -10.45
N LEU A 517 5.54 -7.43 -10.44
CA LEU A 517 5.33 -6.11 -11.03
C LEU A 517 4.99 -6.21 -12.52
N ASP A 518 5.72 -7.03 -13.27
CA ASP A 518 5.50 -7.21 -14.71
C ASP A 518 4.12 -7.85 -15.00
N ALA A 519 3.58 -8.65 -14.08
CA ALA A 519 2.23 -9.19 -14.17
C ALA A 519 1.17 -8.11 -13.94
N TRP A 520 1.35 -7.26 -12.93
CA TRP A 520 0.47 -6.13 -12.66
C TRP A 520 0.48 -5.08 -13.78
N GLU A 521 1.65 -4.77 -14.33
CA GLU A 521 1.79 -3.86 -15.47
C GLU A 521 1.00 -4.38 -16.68
N ARG A 522 1.08 -5.69 -16.97
CA ARG A 522 0.28 -6.33 -18.03
C ARG A 522 -1.23 -6.29 -17.76
N ALA A 523 -1.65 -6.55 -16.52
CA ALA A 523 -3.08 -6.55 -16.16
C ALA A 523 -3.72 -5.15 -16.26
N LEU A 524 -2.96 -4.11 -15.92
CA LEU A 524 -3.42 -2.72 -16.00
C LEU A 524 -3.11 -2.04 -17.34
N GLY A 525 -2.40 -2.71 -18.24
CA GLY A 525 -2.00 -2.17 -19.54
C GLY A 525 -3.19 -1.76 -20.40
N GLY A 526 -3.18 -0.55 -20.94
CA GLY A 526 -4.24 -0.02 -21.79
C GLY A 526 -5.46 0.52 -21.05
N LEU A 527 -5.34 0.81 -19.75
CA LEU A 527 -6.37 1.52 -19.00
C LEU A 527 -6.42 3.01 -19.41
N ASP A 528 -7.59 3.50 -19.83
CA ASP A 528 -7.76 4.89 -20.32
C ASP A 528 -7.78 5.97 -19.22
N GLY A 529 -7.78 5.57 -17.94
CA GLY A 529 -7.79 6.47 -16.79
C GLY A 529 -8.54 5.89 -15.59
N PRO A 530 -8.58 6.63 -14.47
CA PRO A 530 -9.21 6.14 -13.24
C PRO A 530 -10.73 6.03 -13.34
N THR A 531 -11.31 5.19 -12.48
CA THR A 531 -12.75 5.16 -12.22
C THR A 531 -13.02 5.89 -10.92
N LEU A 532 -13.45 7.15 -11.03
CA LEU A 532 -13.79 8.01 -9.90
C LEU A 532 -15.31 8.18 -9.83
N LEU A 533 -15.91 7.80 -8.71
CA LEU A 533 -17.35 7.92 -8.46
C LEU A 533 -17.70 9.20 -7.70
N ALA A 534 -16.79 9.70 -6.86
CA ALA A 534 -16.96 10.97 -6.15
C ALA A 534 -16.97 12.13 -7.15
N SER A 535 -18.08 12.87 -7.18
CA SER A 535 -18.26 13.95 -8.15
C SER A 535 -17.23 15.06 -7.97
N THR A 536 -16.63 15.54 -9.06
CA THR A 536 -15.78 16.76 -9.07
C THR A 536 -16.58 18.06 -8.88
N GLY A 537 -17.89 17.98 -8.59
CA GLY A 537 -18.82 19.10 -8.80
C GLY A 537 -19.87 19.38 -7.70
N ARG A 538 -19.97 18.60 -6.61
CA ARG A 538 -20.91 18.91 -5.51
C ARG A 538 -20.22 18.87 -4.16
N ARG A 539 -19.69 20.01 -3.72
CA ARG A 539 -19.51 20.26 -2.27
C ARG A 539 -20.88 20.52 -1.67
N ALA A 540 -21.59 19.47 -1.30
CA ALA A 540 -22.81 19.58 -0.52
C ALA A 540 -22.46 19.82 0.96
N GLY A 541 -22.35 21.10 1.34
CA GLY A 541 -22.44 21.56 2.73
C GLY A 541 -21.30 21.19 3.69
N ASP A 542 -21.26 21.85 4.84
CA ASP A 542 -20.31 21.64 5.95
C ASP A 542 -20.49 20.28 6.69
N THR A 543 -21.06 19.26 6.04
CA THR A 543 -21.32 17.96 6.66
C THR A 543 -20.09 17.07 6.59
N THR A 544 -19.30 17.07 7.66
CA THR A 544 -18.16 16.17 7.85
C THR A 544 -18.60 14.85 8.50
N GLY A 545 -18.01 13.73 8.09
CA GLY A 545 -18.16 12.42 8.75
C GLY A 545 -18.60 11.30 7.82
N ILE A 546 -18.67 10.08 8.37
CA ILE A 546 -18.99 8.86 7.62
C ILE A 546 -20.49 8.53 7.76
N GLY A 547 -21.19 8.38 6.64
CA GLY A 547 -22.54 7.81 6.57
C GLY A 547 -22.50 6.31 6.34
N LYS A 548 -23.58 5.62 6.75
CA LYS A 548 -23.74 4.16 6.61
C LYS A 548 -25.09 3.84 5.98
N VAL A 549 -25.08 3.04 4.92
CA VAL A 549 -26.27 2.44 4.27
C VAL A 549 -26.14 0.93 4.36
N ILE A 550 -27.23 0.22 4.63
CA ILE A 550 -27.26 -1.24 4.71
C ILE A 550 -28.29 -1.76 3.72
N ALA A 551 -27.92 -2.76 2.93
CA ALA A 551 -28.81 -3.53 2.07
C ALA A 551 -28.56 -5.02 2.27
N GLN A 552 -29.55 -5.87 2.01
CA GLN A 552 -29.45 -7.30 2.30
C GLN A 552 -30.29 -8.10 1.30
N LEU A 553 -29.78 -9.25 0.87
CA LEU A 553 -30.54 -10.24 0.12
C LEU A 553 -31.26 -11.20 1.08
N SER A 554 -32.42 -11.70 0.69
CA SER A 554 -33.08 -12.76 1.46
C SER A 554 -32.23 -14.04 1.48
N GLU A 555 -32.47 -14.93 2.44
CA GLU A 555 -31.79 -16.25 2.49
C GLU A 555 -32.00 -17.02 1.18
N ALA A 556 -33.21 -16.95 0.61
CA ALA A 556 -33.54 -17.61 -0.64
C ALA A 556 -32.77 -17.04 -1.83
N ASP A 557 -32.65 -15.71 -1.93
CA ASP A 557 -31.89 -15.04 -3.00
C ASP A 557 -30.39 -15.34 -2.86
N THR A 558 -29.87 -15.34 -1.62
CA THR A 558 -28.48 -15.66 -1.30
C THR A 558 -28.14 -17.10 -1.71
N ALA A 559 -29.03 -18.06 -1.39
CA ALA A 559 -28.86 -19.45 -1.83
C ALA A 559 -28.89 -19.59 -3.36
N ARG A 560 -29.81 -18.89 -4.06
CA ARG A 560 -29.83 -18.89 -5.53
C ARG A 560 -28.56 -18.29 -6.14
N LEU A 561 -28.01 -17.25 -5.52
CA LEU A 561 -26.75 -16.63 -5.95
C LEU A 561 -25.60 -17.63 -5.82
N ALA A 562 -25.48 -18.31 -4.67
CA ALA A 562 -24.47 -19.33 -4.44
C ALA A 562 -24.60 -20.51 -5.43
N ASP A 563 -25.81 -21.01 -5.67
CA ASP A 563 -26.08 -22.06 -6.65
C ASP A 563 -25.68 -21.62 -8.07
N THR A 564 -25.93 -20.35 -8.42
CA THR A 564 -25.58 -19.81 -9.74
C THR A 564 -24.08 -19.67 -9.91
N ALA A 565 -23.39 -19.17 -8.89
CA ALA A 565 -21.93 -19.11 -8.85
C ALA A 565 -21.32 -20.51 -9.08
N ALA A 566 -21.82 -21.51 -8.34
CA ALA A 566 -21.39 -22.90 -8.47
C ALA A 566 -21.63 -23.48 -9.88
N ARG A 567 -22.79 -23.23 -10.49
CA ARG A 567 -23.10 -23.68 -11.87
C ARG A 567 -22.18 -23.06 -12.91
N LEU A 568 -21.81 -21.79 -12.75
CA LEU A 568 -20.94 -21.07 -13.67
C LEU A 568 -19.44 -21.31 -13.43
N GLY A 569 -19.09 -21.99 -12.33
CA GLY A 569 -17.70 -22.25 -11.93
C GLY A 569 -17.00 -21.00 -11.39
N VAL A 570 -17.74 -20.06 -10.80
CA VAL A 570 -17.22 -18.81 -10.22
C VAL A 570 -17.56 -18.71 -8.74
N THR A 571 -16.96 -17.75 -8.03
CA THR A 571 -17.26 -17.50 -6.61
C THR A 571 -18.37 -16.46 -6.43
N VAL A 572 -19.03 -16.45 -5.25
CA VAL A 572 -19.99 -15.39 -4.89
C VAL A 572 -19.30 -14.02 -4.87
N ASN A 573 -18.04 -13.95 -4.40
CA ASN A 573 -17.23 -12.74 -4.48
C ASN A 573 -17.11 -12.23 -5.93
N THR A 574 -16.86 -13.11 -6.90
CA THR A 574 -16.80 -12.76 -8.33
C THR A 574 -18.14 -12.20 -8.82
N MET A 575 -19.26 -12.74 -8.36
CA MET A 575 -20.59 -12.21 -8.70
C MET A 575 -20.80 -10.79 -8.14
N VAL A 576 -20.40 -10.55 -6.89
CA VAL A 576 -20.48 -9.23 -6.25
C VAL A 576 -19.55 -8.23 -6.94
N GLN A 577 -18.30 -8.62 -7.24
CA GLN A 577 -17.33 -7.79 -7.96
C GLN A 577 -17.83 -7.42 -9.37
N ALA A 578 -18.41 -8.37 -10.11
CA ALA A 578 -18.99 -8.10 -11.42
C ALA A 578 -20.20 -7.16 -11.32
N ALA A 579 -21.10 -7.38 -10.35
CA ALA A 579 -22.24 -6.50 -10.15
C ALA A 579 -21.81 -5.07 -9.80
N TRP A 580 -20.79 -4.93 -8.95
CA TRP A 580 -20.18 -3.64 -8.62
C TRP A 580 -19.53 -2.99 -9.84
N ALA A 581 -18.77 -3.73 -10.64
CA ALA A 581 -18.16 -3.25 -11.88
C ALA A 581 -19.20 -2.73 -12.89
N ILE A 582 -20.29 -3.47 -13.07
CA ILE A 582 -21.40 -3.07 -13.96
C ILE A 582 -22.03 -1.76 -13.46
N LEU A 583 -22.26 -1.65 -12.15
CA LEU A 583 -22.79 -0.41 -11.55
C LEU A 583 -21.85 0.77 -11.80
N LEU A 584 -20.55 0.61 -11.50
CA LEU A 584 -19.55 1.64 -11.74
C LEU A 584 -19.48 2.08 -13.20
N GLY A 585 -19.49 1.13 -14.13
CA GLY A 585 -19.45 1.43 -15.57
C GLY A 585 -20.65 2.26 -16.00
N ARG A 586 -21.83 1.97 -15.44
CA ARG A 586 -23.06 2.70 -15.72
C ARG A 586 -23.11 4.08 -15.06
N MET A 587 -22.56 4.24 -13.86
CA MET A 587 -22.52 5.54 -13.17
C MET A 587 -21.44 6.47 -13.75
N THR A 588 -20.35 5.91 -14.28
CA THR A 588 -19.21 6.69 -14.82
C THR A 588 -19.23 6.80 -16.35
N GLY A 589 -20.11 6.07 -17.03
CA GLY A 589 -20.16 6.00 -18.50
C GLY A 589 -18.97 5.25 -19.12
N ARG A 590 -18.30 4.39 -18.37
CA ARG A 590 -17.09 3.66 -18.79
C ARG A 590 -17.42 2.18 -19.04
N THR A 591 -16.76 1.60 -20.04
CA THR A 591 -16.78 0.16 -20.34
C THR A 591 -15.55 -0.56 -19.79
N ASP A 592 -14.57 0.16 -19.27
CA ASP A 592 -13.39 -0.39 -18.60
C ASP A 592 -13.24 0.34 -17.27
N VAL A 593 -13.51 -0.38 -16.19
CA VAL A 593 -13.57 0.15 -14.83
C VAL A 593 -12.53 -0.50 -13.96
N VAL A 594 -12.05 0.26 -12.98
CA VAL A 594 -11.13 -0.24 -11.96
C VAL A 594 -11.64 0.18 -10.59
N PHE A 595 -11.61 -0.72 -9.62
CA PHE A 595 -11.93 -0.42 -8.22
C PHE A 595 -10.95 -1.15 -7.32
N GLY A 596 -10.83 -0.70 -6.06
CA GLY A 596 -10.04 -1.40 -5.08
C GLY A 596 -10.77 -2.63 -4.58
N ALA A 597 -10.09 -3.76 -4.44
CA ALA A 597 -10.58 -4.88 -3.65
C ALA A 597 -9.59 -5.23 -2.53
N THR A 598 -10.13 -5.60 -1.37
CA THR A 598 -9.32 -6.14 -0.28
C THR A 598 -9.22 -7.65 -0.44
N VAL A 599 -7.99 -8.16 -0.51
CA VAL A 599 -7.68 -9.59 -0.54
C VAL A 599 -7.11 -10.01 0.82
N SER A 600 -7.28 -11.28 1.19
CA SER A 600 -6.79 -11.78 2.49
C SER A 600 -5.27 -11.67 2.64
N GLY A 601 -4.52 -11.71 1.52
CA GLY A 601 -3.07 -11.75 1.49
C GLY A 601 -2.45 -12.96 2.20
N ARG A 602 -3.26 -14.01 2.44
CA ARG A 602 -2.84 -15.27 3.05
C ARG A 602 -2.60 -16.31 1.94
N PRO A 603 -1.34 -16.58 1.56
CA PRO A 603 -1.06 -17.45 0.43
C PRO A 603 -1.27 -18.93 0.79
N GLY A 604 -1.92 -19.69 -0.09
CA GLY A 604 -2.34 -21.06 0.19
C GLY A 604 -1.20 -22.09 0.26
N ASP A 605 0.00 -21.76 -0.20
CA ASP A 605 1.21 -22.57 -0.07
C ASP A 605 1.92 -22.37 1.28
N LEU A 606 1.57 -21.33 2.04
CA LEU A 606 2.11 -21.07 3.37
C LEU A 606 1.34 -21.88 4.43
N VAL A 607 1.89 -23.04 4.78
CA VAL A 607 1.30 -23.93 5.78
C VAL A 607 1.01 -23.20 7.09
N GLY A 608 -0.25 -23.27 7.54
CA GLY A 608 -0.73 -22.75 8.82
C GLY A 608 -1.08 -21.26 8.83
N VAL A 609 -1.06 -20.59 7.67
CA VAL A 609 -1.35 -19.15 7.52
C VAL A 609 -2.73 -18.77 8.05
N GLU A 610 -3.71 -19.66 7.99
CA GLU A 610 -5.10 -19.43 8.42
C GLU A 610 -5.22 -19.19 9.93
N SER A 611 -4.25 -19.65 10.71
CA SER A 611 -4.17 -19.51 12.17
C SER A 611 -3.20 -18.42 12.64
N MET A 612 -2.44 -17.82 11.71
CA MET A 612 -1.48 -16.77 12.03
C MET A 612 -2.18 -15.45 12.32
N VAL A 613 -1.62 -14.67 13.24
CA VAL A 613 -2.11 -13.35 13.61
C VAL A 613 -1.11 -12.30 13.12
N GLY A 614 -1.59 -11.29 12.39
CA GLY A 614 -0.75 -10.29 11.72
C GLY A 614 -1.53 -9.48 10.68
N LEU A 615 -0.90 -8.47 10.06
CA LEU A 615 -1.48 -7.78 8.91
C LEU A 615 -1.12 -8.52 7.62
N PHE A 616 -2.08 -9.27 7.07
CA PHE A 616 -1.91 -9.95 5.77
C PHE A 616 -2.67 -9.27 4.66
N ILE A 617 -3.83 -8.67 4.98
CA ILE A 617 -4.69 -8.06 3.97
C ILE A 617 -3.91 -7.07 3.10
N ASN A 618 -4.30 -7.02 1.84
CA ASN A 618 -3.75 -6.06 0.89
C ASN A 618 -4.87 -5.50 0.04
N THR A 619 -4.68 -4.27 -0.45
CA THR A 619 -5.59 -3.65 -1.41
C THR A 619 -4.99 -3.79 -2.80
N VAL A 620 -5.74 -4.41 -3.71
CA VAL A 620 -5.33 -4.62 -5.09
C VAL A 620 -6.35 -4.00 -6.05
N PRO A 621 -5.93 -3.49 -7.21
CA PRO A 621 -6.85 -3.02 -8.23
C PRO A 621 -7.53 -4.21 -8.91
N VAL A 622 -8.85 -4.13 -9.04
CA VAL A 622 -9.65 -5.04 -9.87
C VAL A 622 -10.11 -4.26 -11.08
N ARG A 623 -9.52 -4.56 -12.24
CA ARG A 623 -9.93 -4.02 -13.53
C ARG A 623 -10.93 -4.96 -14.18
N VAL A 624 -12.04 -4.41 -14.68
CA VAL A 624 -13.09 -5.18 -15.34
C VAL A 624 -13.51 -4.46 -16.61
N ALA A 625 -13.33 -5.13 -17.75
CA ALA A 625 -13.94 -4.71 -19.00
C ALA A 625 -15.42 -5.13 -19.02
N VAL A 626 -16.31 -4.15 -18.90
CA VAL A 626 -17.77 -4.28 -18.96
C VAL A 626 -18.22 -4.02 -20.41
N ASP A 627 -18.14 -5.07 -21.24
CA ASP A 627 -18.68 -5.05 -22.60
C ASP A 627 -20.21 -5.20 -22.57
N PRO A 628 -20.99 -4.20 -23.03
CA PRO A 628 -22.46 -4.26 -23.03
C PRO A 628 -23.03 -5.38 -23.90
N ASP A 629 -22.32 -5.83 -24.94
CA ASP A 629 -22.79 -6.89 -25.84
C ASP A 629 -22.43 -8.30 -25.34
N ALA A 630 -21.53 -8.41 -24.36
CA ALA A 630 -21.15 -9.68 -23.77
C ALA A 630 -22.26 -10.25 -22.88
N SER A 631 -22.31 -11.58 -22.77
CA SER A 631 -23.18 -12.24 -21.79
C SER A 631 -22.63 -12.07 -20.37
N THR A 632 -23.53 -12.06 -19.39
CA THR A 632 -23.16 -11.97 -17.97
C THR A 632 -22.25 -13.13 -17.54
N ALA A 633 -22.51 -14.35 -18.01
CA ALA A 633 -21.64 -15.51 -17.77
C ALA A 633 -20.22 -15.30 -18.31
N ALA A 634 -20.06 -14.73 -19.52
CA ALA A 634 -18.75 -14.50 -20.12
C ALA A 634 -17.93 -13.46 -19.33
N VAL A 635 -18.59 -12.42 -18.82
CA VAL A 635 -17.95 -11.41 -17.96
C VAL A 635 -17.51 -12.03 -16.63
N LEU A 636 -18.37 -12.82 -15.98
CA LEU A 636 -18.05 -13.51 -14.72
C LEU A 636 -16.88 -14.49 -14.85
N GLN A 637 -16.88 -15.31 -15.90
CA GLN A 637 -15.82 -16.30 -16.14
C GLN A 637 -14.48 -15.63 -16.48
N ARG A 638 -14.51 -14.56 -17.29
CA ARG A 638 -13.31 -13.77 -17.56
C ARG A 638 -12.75 -13.14 -16.29
N LEU A 639 -13.61 -12.50 -15.49
CA LEU A 639 -13.19 -11.90 -14.22
C LEU A 639 -12.58 -12.95 -13.27
N GLN A 640 -13.20 -14.12 -13.14
CA GLN A 640 -12.65 -15.21 -12.33
C GLN A 640 -11.26 -15.66 -12.80
N ALA A 641 -11.06 -15.77 -14.12
CA ALA A 641 -9.78 -16.18 -14.69
C ALA A 641 -8.70 -15.11 -14.47
N GLU A 642 -9.01 -13.84 -14.74
CA GLU A 642 -8.10 -12.71 -14.53
C GLU A 642 -7.69 -12.57 -13.05
N GLN A 643 -8.62 -12.75 -12.12
CA GLN A 643 -8.32 -12.75 -10.68
C GLN A 643 -7.47 -13.96 -10.26
N ALA A 644 -7.69 -15.14 -10.86
CA ALA A 644 -6.89 -16.33 -10.57
C ALA A 644 -5.45 -16.17 -11.04
N ASP A 645 -5.23 -15.56 -12.21
CA ASP A 645 -3.90 -15.30 -12.77
C ASP A 645 -3.09 -14.30 -11.92
N LEU A 646 -3.76 -13.42 -11.19
CA LEU A 646 -3.13 -12.42 -10.31
C LEU A 646 -2.92 -12.89 -8.87
N LEU A 647 -3.50 -14.04 -8.49
CA LEU A 647 -3.50 -14.52 -7.10
C LEU A 647 -2.09 -14.67 -6.53
N GLU A 648 -1.14 -15.18 -7.32
CA GLU A 648 0.28 -15.33 -6.89
C GLU A 648 1.01 -13.98 -6.74
N HIS A 649 0.42 -12.88 -7.21
CA HIS A 649 0.99 -11.53 -7.23
C HIS A 649 0.30 -10.57 -6.25
N HIS A 650 -0.72 -11.02 -5.52
CA HIS A 650 -1.48 -10.23 -4.54
C HIS A 650 -0.64 -9.72 -3.36
N TYR A 651 0.62 -10.14 -3.23
CA TYR A 651 1.54 -9.64 -2.21
C TYR A 651 2.22 -8.31 -2.58
N ILE A 652 1.99 -7.75 -3.76
CA ILE A 652 2.53 -6.42 -4.12
C ILE A 652 1.57 -5.33 -3.63
N GLY A 653 2.09 -4.30 -2.95
CA GLY A 653 1.29 -3.18 -2.46
C GLY A 653 0.75 -2.28 -3.57
N LEU A 654 -0.43 -1.69 -3.37
CA LEU A 654 -1.12 -0.83 -4.35
C LEU A 654 -0.23 0.29 -4.93
N THR A 655 0.55 0.97 -4.09
CA THR A 655 1.45 2.06 -4.53
C THR A 655 2.51 1.57 -5.51
N ASP A 656 3.00 0.35 -5.32
CA ASP A 656 3.98 -0.25 -6.23
C ASP A 656 3.33 -0.72 -7.53
N ILE A 657 2.09 -1.23 -7.46
CA ILE A 657 1.28 -1.57 -8.63
C ILE A 657 1.02 -0.31 -9.48
N GLN A 658 0.59 0.78 -8.86
CA GLN A 658 0.37 2.08 -9.51
C GLN A 658 1.64 2.59 -10.19
N ARG A 659 2.77 2.56 -9.47
CA ARG A 659 4.06 2.98 -10.01
C ARG A 659 4.49 2.14 -11.22
N ALA A 660 4.37 0.81 -11.13
CA ALA A 660 4.73 -0.08 -12.22
C ALA A 660 3.84 0.10 -13.45
N ALA A 661 2.53 0.30 -13.25
CA ALA A 661 1.60 0.58 -14.35
C ALA A 661 1.70 2.02 -14.90
N GLY A 662 2.52 2.90 -14.29
CA GLY A 662 2.68 4.29 -14.74
C GLY A 662 1.44 5.16 -14.53
N VAL A 663 0.59 4.78 -13.58
CA VAL A 663 -0.71 5.40 -13.30
C VAL A 663 -0.70 5.99 -11.89
N GLY A 664 -1.33 7.16 -11.72
CA GLY A 664 -1.51 7.77 -10.40
C GLY A 664 -2.67 7.11 -9.64
N THR A 665 -3.65 7.91 -9.25
CA THR A 665 -4.90 7.39 -8.70
C THR A 665 -5.60 6.49 -9.72
N LEU A 666 -6.03 5.30 -9.29
CA LEU A 666 -6.80 4.35 -10.10
C LEU A 666 -8.29 4.42 -9.79
N PHE A 667 -8.66 4.56 -8.53
CA PHE A 667 -10.03 4.52 -8.05
C PHE A 667 -10.18 5.30 -6.74
N ASP A 668 -11.42 5.61 -6.38
CA ASP A 668 -11.83 6.26 -5.12
C ASP A 668 -12.85 5.44 -4.31
N ASN A 669 -13.09 4.20 -4.74
CA ASN A 669 -14.02 3.29 -4.11
C ASN A 669 -13.38 1.92 -3.87
N LEU A 670 -13.79 1.27 -2.78
CA LEU A 670 -13.24 0.01 -2.30
C LEU A 670 -14.38 -1.01 -2.08
N LEU A 671 -14.20 -2.23 -2.58
CA LEU A 671 -15.07 -3.38 -2.28
C LEU A 671 -14.32 -4.36 -1.38
N VAL A 672 -14.86 -4.62 -0.20
CA VAL A 672 -14.33 -5.56 0.78
C VAL A 672 -15.29 -6.73 0.90
N PHE A 673 -14.83 -7.94 0.57
CA PHE A 673 -15.63 -9.16 0.73
C PHE A 673 -15.14 -9.93 1.95
N GLU A 674 -15.91 -9.92 3.03
CA GLU A 674 -15.58 -10.58 4.30
C GLU A 674 -15.92 -12.06 4.21
N SER A 675 -14.89 -12.91 4.12
CA SER A 675 -15.03 -14.38 4.08
C SER A 675 -14.56 -15.10 5.34
N TYR A 676 -14.28 -14.36 6.44
CA TYR A 676 -13.83 -15.00 7.67
C TYR A 676 -15.03 -15.45 8.53
N PRO A 677 -15.02 -16.69 9.04
CA PRO A 677 -16.09 -17.19 9.88
C PRO A 677 -16.00 -16.54 11.27
N VAL A 678 -16.89 -15.58 11.56
CA VAL A 678 -17.15 -15.17 12.95
C VAL A 678 -18.23 -16.11 13.49
N ASP A 679 -17.82 -17.22 14.10
CA ASP A 679 -18.75 -18.13 14.75
C ASP A 679 -19.27 -17.52 16.07
N ARG A 680 -20.21 -16.57 15.93
CA ARG A 680 -20.87 -15.88 17.06
C ARG A 680 -21.59 -16.88 17.96
N ALA A 681 -22.08 -17.98 17.40
CA ALA A 681 -22.74 -19.05 18.15
C ALA A 681 -21.74 -19.83 19.03
N ALA A 682 -20.57 -20.20 18.52
CA ALA A 682 -19.52 -20.84 19.32
C ALA A 682 -18.98 -19.93 20.43
N LEU A 683 -18.88 -18.61 20.19
CA LEU A 683 -18.50 -17.62 21.22
C LEU A 683 -19.58 -17.47 22.31
N GLY A 684 -20.87 -17.57 21.95
CA GLY A 684 -21.99 -17.53 22.89
C GLY A 684 -22.19 -18.81 23.71
N GLU A 685 -22.00 -19.99 23.10
CA GLU A 685 -22.16 -21.31 23.76
C GLU A 685 -21.00 -21.67 24.71
N ALA A 686 -19.84 -21.02 24.56
CA ALA A 686 -18.69 -21.18 25.46
C ALA A 686 -18.96 -20.74 26.92
N GLY A 687 -20.09 -20.09 27.21
CA GLY A 687 -20.41 -19.57 28.55
C GLY A 687 -20.51 -20.63 29.67
N SER A 688 -20.63 -21.92 29.33
CA SER A 688 -20.54 -23.01 30.32
C SER A 688 -19.10 -23.41 30.68
N ALA A 689 -18.13 -23.10 29.81
CA ALA A 689 -16.70 -23.38 29.98
C ALA A 689 -15.89 -22.20 30.55
N LEU A 690 -16.50 -21.01 30.66
CA LEU A 690 -15.87 -19.76 31.12
C LEU A 690 -16.23 -19.38 32.57
N ASP A 691 -16.46 -20.37 33.45
CA ASP A 691 -16.81 -20.17 34.88
C ASP A 691 -17.98 -19.18 35.11
N GLY A 692 -18.96 -19.15 34.21
CA GLY A 692 -20.14 -18.29 34.31
C GLY A 692 -20.04 -16.91 33.63
N LEU A 693 -18.92 -16.61 32.96
CA LEU A 693 -18.80 -15.49 32.02
C LEU A 693 -19.45 -15.83 30.68
N ARG A 694 -20.19 -14.89 30.08
CA ARG A 694 -20.87 -15.07 28.79
C ARG A 694 -20.59 -13.89 27.88
N VAL A 695 -20.25 -14.13 26.62
CA VAL A 695 -20.21 -13.05 25.62
C VAL A 695 -21.64 -12.84 25.14
N THR A 696 -22.21 -11.65 25.38
CA THR A 696 -23.59 -11.33 25.03
C THR A 696 -23.71 -10.64 23.68
N ASP A 697 -22.67 -9.89 23.28
CA ASP A 697 -22.63 -9.18 22.00
C ASP A 697 -21.19 -8.75 21.65
N VAL A 698 -20.92 -8.44 20.38
CA VAL A 698 -19.62 -7.93 19.88
C VAL A 698 -19.85 -6.83 18.85
N ASP A 699 -19.37 -5.63 19.14
CA ASP A 699 -19.35 -4.50 18.21
C ASP A 699 -17.94 -4.30 17.66
N VAL A 700 -17.79 -4.09 16.34
CA VAL A 700 -16.50 -3.72 15.72
C VAL A 700 -16.65 -2.37 15.02
N ASN A 701 -15.84 -1.39 15.43
CA ASN A 701 -15.72 -0.12 14.76
C ASN A 701 -14.43 -0.07 13.96
N ASP A 702 -14.56 0.01 12.62
CA ASP A 702 -13.45 0.10 11.68
C ASP A 702 -13.66 1.25 10.70
N GLY A 703 -12.61 2.05 10.48
CA GLY A 703 -12.62 3.22 9.61
C GLY A 703 -12.28 2.88 8.17
N SER A 704 -12.75 3.68 7.21
CA SER A 704 -12.25 3.63 5.83
C SER A 704 -11.92 5.03 5.34
N HIS A 705 -10.82 5.15 4.60
CA HIS A 705 -10.31 6.39 4.03
C HIS A 705 -10.78 6.63 2.59
N TYR A 706 -11.40 5.63 1.95
CA TYR A 706 -11.98 5.79 0.61
C TYR A 706 -13.35 6.47 0.70
N PRO A 707 -13.65 7.46 -0.18
CA PRO A 707 -14.95 8.14 -0.23
C PRO A 707 -16.17 7.22 -0.23
N LEU A 708 -16.08 6.03 -0.84
CA LEU A 708 -17.10 4.99 -0.76
C LEU A 708 -16.46 3.62 -0.55
N THR A 709 -16.90 2.91 0.50
CA THR A 709 -16.48 1.53 0.78
C THR A 709 -17.70 0.64 0.89
N VAL A 710 -17.73 -0.41 0.06
CA VAL A 710 -18.78 -1.45 0.08
C VAL A 710 -18.21 -2.66 0.81
N LEU A 711 -18.79 -3.01 1.96
CA LEU A 711 -18.47 -4.24 2.66
C LEU A 711 -19.56 -5.26 2.34
N ALA A 712 -19.17 -6.46 1.92
CA ALA A 712 -20.06 -7.56 1.61
C ALA A 712 -19.72 -8.75 2.49
N SER A 713 -20.70 -9.28 3.23
CA SER A 713 -20.54 -10.45 4.10
C SER A 713 -21.62 -11.49 3.81
N VAL A 714 -21.24 -12.77 3.84
CA VAL A 714 -22.16 -13.89 3.58
C VAL A 714 -22.22 -14.78 4.81
N GLU A 715 -23.37 -14.75 5.49
CA GLU A 715 -23.75 -15.73 6.51
C GLU A 715 -24.98 -16.51 6.00
N GLU A 716 -26.11 -16.48 6.72
CA GLU A 716 -27.40 -16.98 6.22
C GLU A 716 -27.95 -16.10 5.08
N THR A 717 -27.54 -14.84 5.04
CA THR A 717 -27.91 -13.82 4.05
C THR A 717 -26.66 -13.10 3.56
N LEU A 718 -26.72 -12.55 2.33
CA LEU A 718 -25.70 -11.63 1.83
C LEU A 718 -26.07 -10.20 2.24
N GLU A 719 -25.28 -9.61 3.13
CA GLU A 719 -25.41 -8.23 3.60
C GLU A 719 -24.38 -7.32 2.90
N PHE A 720 -24.80 -6.11 2.54
CA PHE A 720 -23.98 -5.03 2.05
C PHE A 720 -24.01 -3.84 3.01
N VAL A 721 -22.85 -3.40 3.47
CA VAL A 721 -22.69 -2.17 4.25
C VAL A 721 -21.90 -1.16 3.42
N LEU A 722 -22.56 -0.09 2.97
CA LEU A 722 -21.96 0.99 2.21
C LEU A 722 -21.61 2.15 3.15
N LYS A 723 -20.33 2.29 3.46
CA LYS A 723 -19.78 3.43 4.21
C LYS A 723 -19.37 4.52 3.22
N HIS A 724 -19.81 5.76 3.43
CA HIS A 724 -19.51 6.87 2.53
C HIS A 724 -19.08 8.13 3.28
N ASP A 725 -18.18 8.90 2.67
CA ASP A 725 -17.89 10.26 3.09
C ASP A 725 -19.07 11.18 2.77
N ARG A 726 -19.66 11.79 3.81
CA ARG A 726 -20.79 12.73 3.66
C ARG A 726 -20.39 14.03 2.96
N GLY A 727 -19.10 14.33 2.87
CA GLY A 727 -18.60 15.43 2.06
C GLY A 727 -18.61 15.15 0.55
N SER A 728 -18.60 13.87 0.17
CA SER A 728 -18.50 13.40 -1.22
C SER A 728 -19.82 12.86 -1.78
N PHE A 729 -20.65 12.24 -0.94
CA PHE A 729 -21.92 11.60 -1.33
C PHE A 729 -23.06 11.95 -0.39
N ASP A 730 -24.28 12.08 -0.93
CA ASP A 730 -25.50 12.11 -0.12
C ASP A 730 -25.93 10.68 0.26
N THR A 731 -26.49 10.51 1.45
CA THR A 731 -26.97 9.18 1.91
C THR A 731 -28.07 8.63 1.01
N ALA A 732 -28.93 9.49 0.44
CA ALA A 732 -29.96 9.06 -0.51
C ALA A 732 -29.38 8.58 -1.85
N GLU A 733 -28.26 9.16 -2.30
CA GLU A 733 -27.53 8.72 -3.49
C GLU A 733 -26.88 7.34 -3.25
N VAL A 734 -26.25 7.14 -2.09
CA VAL A 734 -25.65 5.84 -1.73
C VAL A 734 -26.70 4.75 -1.54
N GLN A 735 -27.90 5.10 -1.03
CA GLN A 735 -29.04 4.18 -1.00
C GLN A 735 -29.41 3.71 -2.42
N GLN A 736 -29.46 4.61 -3.40
CA GLN A 736 -29.71 4.22 -4.79
C GLN A 736 -28.62 3.31 -5.35
N PHE A 737 -27.35 3.50 -4.97
CA PHE A 737 -26.28 2.57 -5.35
C PHE A 737 -26.50 1.18 -4.76
N ALA A 738 -26.90 1.09 -3.48
CA ALA A 738 -27.20 -0.17 -2.82
C ALA A 738 -28.38 -0.89 -3.50
N ASP A 739 -29.47 -0.18 -3.77
CA ASP A 739 -30.67 -0.75 -4.41
C ASP A 739 -30.35 -1.24 -5.84
N ARG A 740 -29.56 -0.47 -6.60
CA ARG A 740 -29.10 -0.86 -7.95
C ARG A 740 -28.17 -2.06 -7.91
N LEU A 741 -27.29 -2.16 -6.91
CA LEU A 741 -26.40 -3.31 -6.74
C LEU A 741 -27.21 -4.60 -6.54
N VAL A 742 -28.24 -4.56 -5.68
CA VAL A 742 -29.15 -5.70 -5.46
C VAL A 742 -29.88 -6.09 -6.75
N ARG A 743 -30.41 -5.10 -7.50
CA ARG A 743 -31.07 -5.36 -8.80
C ARG A 743 -30.14 -6.00 -9.83
N ILE A 744 -28.88 -5.59 -9.90
CA ILE A 744 -27.89 -6.19 -10.80
C ILE A 744 -27.64 -7.65 -10.37
N LEU A 745 -27.48 -7.93 -9.08
CA LEU A 745 -27.29 -9.30 -8.58
C LEU A 745 -28.48 -10.21 -8.94
N ASP A 746 -29.70 -9.71 -8.79
CA ASP A 746 -30.90 -10.45 -9.21
C ASP A 746 -30.91 -10.74 -10.72
N ALA A 747 -30.50 -9.77 -11.55
CA ALA A 747 -30.38 -9.96 -13.00
C ALA A 747 -29.31 -11.02 -13.36
N LEU A 748 -28.16 -11.02 -12.66
CA LEU A 748 -27.11 -12.02 -12.85
C LEU A 748 -27.60 -13.45 -12.51
N VAL A 749 -28.50 -13.59 -11.54
CA VAL A 749 -29.11 -14.87 -11.16
C VAL A 749 -30.22 -15.29 -12.13
N GLY A 750 -31.01 -14.35 -12.64
CA GLY A 750 -32.20 -14.61 -13.47
C GLY A 750 -31.92 -15.00 -14.93
N ALA A 751 -30.85 -14.47 -15.55
CA ALA A 751 -30.55 -14.71 -16.97
C ALA A 751 -29.03 -14.65 -17.26
N SER A 752 -28.29 -15.72 -16.95
CA SER A 752 -26.83 -15.80 -17.16
C SER A 752 -26.38 -15.70 -18.63
N ASP A 753 -27.28 -15.94 -19.58
CA ASP A 753 -27.03 -15.80 -21.02
C ASP A 753 -27.46 -14.42 -21.58
N GLY A 754 -28.10 -13.59 -20.74
CA GLY A 754 -28.50 -12.23 -21.09
C GLY A 754 -27.30 -11.31 -21.28
N ARG A 755 -27.46 -10.26 -22.11
CA ARG A 755 -26.42 -9.27 -22.34
C ARG A 755 -26.31 -8.33 -21.14
N VAL A 756 -25.10 -7.90 -20.81
CA VAL A 756 -24.88 -6.91 -19.75
C VAL A 756 -25.58 -5.57 -20.04
N GLY A 757 -25.69 -5.20 -21.32
CA GLY A 757 -26.41 -4.01 -21.77
C GLY A 757 -27.91 -4.02 -21.41
N ASP A 758 -28.52 -5.20 -21.33
CA ASP A 758 -29.96 -5.37 -21.12
C ASP A 758 -30.34 -5.33 -19.61
N ILE A 759 -29.37 -5.24 -18.71
CA ILE A 759 -29.63 -5.12 -17.27
C ILE A 759 -30.25 -3.75 -16.98
N GLU A 760 -31.51 -3.77 -16.52
CA GLU A 760 -32.27 -2.58 -16.15
C GLU A 760 -31.88 -2.12 -14.73
N LEU A 761 -31.36 -0.89 -14.62
CA LEU A 761 -30.91 -0.30 -13.35
C LEU A 761 -31.99 0.52 -12.64
N VAL A 762 -32.94 1.02 -13.42
CA VAL A 762 -33.94 1.98 -12.96
C VAL A 762 -35.20 1.20 -12.61
N ASP A 763 -35.76 1.43 -11.43
CA ASP A 763 -37.04 0.79 -11.10
C ASP A 763 -38.22 1.50 -11.78
N ALA A 764 -39.38 0.85 -11.77
CA ALA A 764 -40.58 1.39 -12.42
C ALA A 764 -41.00 2.75 -11.83
N ALA A 765 -40.77 3.00 -10.54
CA ALA A 765 -41.13 4.26 -9.91
C ALA A 765 -40.17 5.39 -10.30
N GLU A 766 -38.87 5.10 -10.40
CA GLU A 766 -37.86 6.03 -10.93
C GLU A 766 -38.15 6.37 -12.41
N LEU A 767 -38.53 5.39 -13.22
CA LEU A 767 -38.94 5.59 -14.63
C LEU A 767 -40.19 6.48 -14.75
N ASP A 768 -41.22 6.23 -13.92
CA ASP A 768 -42.43 7.04 -13.88
C ASP A 768 -42.12 8.49 -13.44
N ALA A 769 -41.25 8.66 -12.44
CA ALA A 769 -40.81 9.98 -11.97
C ALA A 769 -40.04 10.77 -13.04
N LEU A 770 -39.14 10.11 -13.77
CA LEU A 770 -38.43 10.70 -14.91
C LEU A 770 -39.39 11.09 -16.04
N GLY A 771 -40.38 10.25 -16.33
CA GLY A 771 -41.44 10.55 -17.30
C GLY A 771 -42.29 11.77 -16.91
N ALA A 772 -42.64 11.88 -15.63
CA ALA A 772 -43.36 13.03 -15.09
C ALA A 772 -42.54 14.33 -15.13
N ALA A 773 -41.23 14.26 -14.85
CA ALA A 773 -40.33 15.41 -14.90
C ALA A 773 -40.05 15.91 -16.33
N GLY A 774 -40.01 15.00 -17.31
CA GLY A 774 -39.76 15.33 -18.72
C GLY A 774 -40.99 15.83 -19.50
N SER A 775 -42.20 15.67 -18.97
CA SER A 775 -43.46 15.99 -19.65
C SER A 775 -44.01 17.36 -19.22
N GLY A 776 -43.26 18.43 -19.48
CA GLY A 776 -43.85 19.77 -19.52
C GLY A 776 -44.99 19.80 -20.55
N SER A 777 -46.18 20.28 -20.17
CA SER A 777 -47.36 20.23 -21.05
C SER A 777 -47.07 20.86 -22.41
N VAL A 778 -47.19 20.07 -23.48
CA VAL A 778 -47.23 20.61 -24.84
C VAL A 778 -48.59 21.29 -24.99
N SER A 779 -48.63 22.59 -24.67
CA SER A 779 -49.84 23.39 -24.84
C SER A 779 -50.19 23.49 -26.32
N VAL A 780 -51.37 23.00 -26.70
CA VAL A 780 -51.92 23.17 -28.04
C VAL A 780 -52.17 24.66 -28.24
N LEU A 781 -51.29 25.34 -28.98
CA LEU A 781 -51.37 26.79 -29.19
C LEU A 781 -52.61 27.15 -30.03
N SER A 782 -53.37 28.11 -29.53
CA SER A 782 -54.43 28.80 -30.27
C SER A 782 -53.82 29.94 -31.12
N VAL A 783 -54.52 30.37 -32.18
CA VAL A 783 -54.10 31.52 -33.02
C VAL A 783 -53.90 32.81 -32.19
N SER A 784 -54.54 32.95 -31.04
CA SER A 784 -54.34 34.08 -30.11
C SER A 784 -52.96 34.12 -29.45
N ALA A 785 -52.21 33.01 -29.48
CA ALA A 785 -50.87 32.93 -28.89
C ALA A 785 -49.75 33.41 -29.83
N LEU A 786 -50.07 33.81 -31.07
CA LEU A 786 -49.08 34.31 -32.03
C LEU A 786 -48.75 35.79 -31.73
N LEU A 787 -47.48 36.18 -31.89
CA LEU A 787 -46.97 37.52 -31.58
C LEU A 787 -47.77 38.71 -32.17
N PRO A 788 -48.24 38.67 -33.44
CA PRO A 788 -49.07 39.75 -33.97
C PRO A 788 -50.40 39.93 -33.23
N ALA A 789 -51.01 38.85 -32.73
CA ALA A 789 -52.24 38.92 -31.96
C ALA A 789 -51.98 39.53 -30.57
N ARG A 790 -50.85 39.20 -29.94
CA ARG A 790 -50.44 39.79 -28.66
C ARG A 790 -50.21 41.30 -28.74
N LEU A 791 -49.58 41.80 -29.82
CA LEU A 791 -49.44 43.24 -30.01
C LEU A 791 -50.81 43.92 -30.17
N ALA A 792 -51.73 43.31 -30.92
CA ALA A 792 -53.08 43.84 -31.09
C ALA A 792 -53.84 43.91 -29.76
N GLU A 793 -53.73 42.86 -28.92
CA GLU A 793 -54.31 42.84 -27.56
C GLU A 793 -53.81 44.00 -26.69
N VAL A 794 -52.50 44.27 -26.71
CA VAL A 794 -51.90 45.37 -25.92
C VAL A 794 -52.33 46.75 -26.45
N VAL A 795 -52.38 46.93 -27.77
CA VAL A 795 -52.82 48.18 -28.40
C VAL A 795 -54.30 48.46 -28.14
N GLU A 796 -55.14 47.43 -28.12
CA GLU A 796 -56.56 47.56 -27.75
C GLU A 796 -56.74 47.87 -26.26
N ALA A 797 -55.88 47.32 -25.38
CA ALA A 797 -55.96 47.54 -23.94
C ALA A 797 -55.54 48.96 -23.52
N ASP A 798 -54.40 49.45 -24.01
CA ASP A 798 -53.95 50.84 -23.79
C ASP A 798 -53.14 51.36 -25.00
N PRO A 799 -53.78 52.06 -25.96
CA PRO A 799 -53.10 52.55 -27.15
C PRO A 799 -52.07 53.65 -26.85
N THR A 800 -52.20 54.34 -25.71
CA THR A 800 -51.36 55.48 -25.34
C THR A 800 -50.17 55.12 -24.46
N ALA A 801 -50.11 53.89 -23.96
CA ALA A 801 -48.99 53.42 -23.15
C ALA A 801 -47.65 53.46 -23.93
N PRO A 802 -46.53 53.80 -23.27
CA PRO A 802 -45.21 53.80 -23.89
C PRO A 802 -44.80 52.38 -24.28
N ALA A 803 -44.48 52.17 -25.56
CA ALA A 803 -43.96 50.91 -26.08
C ALA A 803 -42.44 50.91 -26.21
N LEU A 804 -41.87 52.01 -26.71
CA LEU A 804 -40.43 52.13 -26.95
C LEU A 804 -39.93 53.51 -26.52
N VAL A 805 -38.80 53.53 -25.82
CA VAL A 805 -38.12 54.76 -25.41
C VAL A 805 -36.68 54.71 -25.90
N ASN A 806 -36.24 55.75 -26.62
CA ASN A 806 -34.85 55.92 -27.05
C ASN A 806 -34.43 57.38 -26.87
N GLY A 807 -33.60 57.65 -25.85
CA GLY A 807 -33.26 59.01 -25.44
C GLY A 807 -34.52 59.82 -25.09
N ASP A 808 -34.67 61.00 -25.69
CA ASP A 808 -35.83 61.88 -25.51
C ASP A 808 -37.03 61.51 -26.40
N THR A 809 -36.93 60.44 -27.21
CA THR A 809 -38.01 60.02 -28.12
C THR A 809 -38.77 58.82 -27.54
N GLU A 810 -40.08 58.96 -27.43
CA GLU A 810 -41.01 57.92 -26.97
C GLU A 810 -42.00 57.57 -28.08
N LEU A 811 -42.27 56.28 -28.28
CA LEU A 811 -43.34 55.77 -29.15
C LEU A 811 -44.35 55.02 -28.30
N SER A 812 -45.62 55.38 -28.43
CA SER A 812 -46.74 54.64 -27.86
C SER A 812 -46.99 53.31 -28.59
N TYR A 813 -47.71 52.38 -27.95
CA TYR A 813 -48.12 51.12 -28.59
C TYR A 813 -48.94 51.36 -29.88
N ALA A 814 -49.81 52.38 -29.91
CA ALA A 814 -50.54 52.74 -31.12
C ALA A 814 -49.62 53.25 -32.24
N GLU A 815 -48.61 54.06 -31.93
CA GLU A 815 -47.66 54.54 -32.94
C GLU A 815 -46.76 53.41 -33.47
N LEU A 816 -46.30 52.52 -32.59
CA LEU A 816 -45.56 51.31 -32.98
C LEU A 816 -46.42 50.44 -33.89
N ASP A 817 -47.67 50.19 -33.54
CA ASP A 817 -48.60 49.40 -34.36
C ASP A 817 -48.82 50.04 -35.73
N GLN A 818 -49.09 51.35 -35.78
CA GLN A 818 -49.34 52.06 -37.04
C GLN A 818 -48.11 52.08 -37.95
N ARG A 819 -46.93 52.39 -37.41
CA ARG A 819 -45.67 52.43 -38.19
C ARG A 819 -45.31 51.05 -38.72
N SER A 820 -45.37 50.03 -37.87
CA SER A 820 -45.09 48.64 -38.28
C SER A 820 -46.14 48.09 -39.24
N SER A 821 -47.42 48.48 -39.14
CA SER A 821 -48.48 48.08 -40.07
C SER A 821 -48.30 48.69 -41.47
N ARG A 822 -47.84 49.95 -41.56
CA ARG A 822 -47.51 50.59 -42.84
C ARG A 822 -46.34 49.90 -43.52
N LEU A 823 -45.27 49.66 -42.75
CA LEU A 823 -44.09 48.97 -43.24
C LEU A 823 -44.41 47.51 -43.62
N ALA A 824 -45.20 46.78 -42.84
CA ALA A 824 -45.60 45.41 -43.15
C ALA A 824 -46.30 45.29 -44.50
N ARG A 825 -47.14 46.26 -44.89
CA ARG A 825 -47.80 46.27 -46.19
C ARG A 825 -46.82 46.49 -47.34
N GLU A 826 -45.80 47.32 -47.13
CA GLU A 826 -44.71 47.48 -48.09
C GLU A 826 -43.92 46.18 -48.24
N LEU A 827 -43.58 45.53 -47.13
CA LEU A 827 -42.85 44.26 -47.12
C LEU A 827 -43.64 43.14 -47.81
N ILE A 828 -44.96 43.07 -47.61
CA ILE A 828 -45.84 42.08 -48.26
C ILE A 828 -45.84 42.27 -49.77
N ASP A 829 -45.92 43.51 -50.26
CA ASP A 829 -45.87 43.80 -51.69
C ASP A 829 -44.54 43.33 -52.31
N LEU A 830 -43.45 43.46 -51.55
CA LEU A 830 -42.10 43.02 -51.90
C LEU A 830 -41.84 41.51 -51.69
N GLY A 831 -42.83 40.74 -51.22
CA GLY A 831 -42.75 39.28 -51.13
C GLY A 831 -42.54 38.71 -49.73
N ALA A 832 -42.65 39.51 -48.66
CA ALA A 832 -42.66 38.97 -47.30
C ALA A 832 -43.95 38.19 -47.03
N GLU A 833 -43.82 36.90 -46.75
CA GLU A 833 -44.92 35.97 -46.51
C GLU A 833 -44.55 34.88 -45.47
N PRO A 834 -45.52 34.16 -44.89
CA PRO A 834 -45.22 33.04 -44.01
C PRO A 834 -44.30 32.02 -44.68
N GLY A 835 -43.19 31.70 -44.01
CA GLY A 835 -42.14 30.80 -44.54
C GLY A 835 -40.97 31.50 -45.22
N ALA A 836 -41.08 32.80 -45.56
CA ALA A 836 -39.95 33.60 -46.01
C ALA A 836 -39.11 34.12 -44.82
N VAL A 837 -37.83 34.40 -45.06
CA VAL A 837 -36.93 35.07 -44.09
C VAL A 837 -36.70 36.51 -44.55
N VAL A 838 -36.88 37.48 -43.64
CA VAL A 838 -36.54 38.89 -43.88
C VAL A 838 -35.42 39.29 -42.93
N ALA A 839 -34.29 39.68 -43.50
CA ALA A 839 -33.14 40.16 -42.74
C ALA A 839 -33.28 41.66 -42.46
N ILE A 840 -33.03 42.07 -41.22
CA ILE A 840 -33.03 43.46 -40.77
C ILE A 840 -31.59 43.84 -40.46
N VAL A 841 -30.99 44.62 -41.35
CA VAL A 841 -29.61 45.10 -41.27
C VAL A 841 -29.66 46.58 -40.86
N LEU A 842 -29.99 46.81 -39.59
CA LEU A 842 -30.12 48.15 -39.00
C LEU A 842 -29.42 48.16 -37.64
N PRO A 843 -28.74 49.26 -37.26
CA PRO A 843 -28.28 49.42 -35.89
C PRO A 843 -29.48 49.47 -34.94
N ARG A 844 -29.26 49.14 -33.66
CA ARG A 844 -30.29 49.22 -32.62
C ARG A 844 -30.89 50.62 -32.59
N SER A 845 -32.16 50.73 -32.95
CA SER A 845 -32.88 51.99 -33.13
C SER A 845 -34.38 51.76 -32.98
N LEU A 846 -35.16 52.84 -32.92
CA LEU A 846 -36.62 52.70 -32.98
C LEU A 846 -37.06 52.02 -34.29
N ASP A 847 -36.38 52.34 -35.40
CA ASP A 847 -36.66 51.78 -36.72
C ASP A 847 -36.33 50.28 -36.81
N SER A 848 -35.28 49.79 -36.12
CA SER A 848 -35.01 48.35 -36.07
C SER A 848 -36.11 47.57 -35.36
N VAL A 849 -36.70 48.13 -34.29
CA VAL A 849 -37.82 47.51 -33.58
C VAL A 849 -39.12 47.59 -34.39
N VAL A 850 -39.39 48.73 -35.03
CA VAL A 850 -40.52 48.89 -35.95
C VAL A 850 -40.43 47.91 -37.12
N ALA A 851 -39.24 47.73 -37.70
CA ALA A 851 -38.98 46.76 -38.76
C ALA A 851 -39.20 45.32 -38.28
N THR A 852 -38.75 44.99 -37.06
CA THR A 852 -38.96 43.66 -36.46
C THR A 852 -40.44 43.34 -36.35
N TRP A 853 -41.23 44.27 -35.81
CA TRP A 853 -42.69 44.11 -35.72
C TRP A 853 -43.38 44.11 -37.08
N ALA A 854 -42.88 44.86 -38.05
CA ALA A 854 -43.42 44.85 -39.41
C ALA A 854 -43.23 43.47 -40.06
N VAL A 855 -42.05 42.87 -39.96
CA VAL A 855 -41.76 41.52 -40.46
C VAL A 855 -42.63 40.48 -39.75
N ILE A 856 -42.70 40.51 -38.41
CA ILE A 856 -43.56 39.61 -37.61
C ILE A 856 -45.02 39.69 -38.07
N LYS A 857 -45.53 40.88 -38.39
CA LYS A 857 -46.90 41.08 -38.88
C LYS A 857 -47.16 40.44 -40.24
N THR A 858 -46.16 40.36 -41.13
CA THR A 858 -46.28 39.66 -42.41
C THR A 858 -46.39 38.14 -42.24
N GLY A 859 -45.87 37.61 -41.12
CA GLY A 859 -45.73 36.18 -40.84
C GLY A 859 -44.39 35.59 -41.31
N ALA A 860 -43.53 36.38 -41.95
CA ALA A 860 -42.16 35.99 -42.26
C ALA A 860 -41.29 35.91 -41.01
N ALA A 861 -40.19 35.15 -41.10
CA ALA A 861 -39.21 35.01 -40.04
C ALA A 861 -38.24 36.20 -40.01
N VAL A 862 -37.95 36.71 -38.82
CA VAL A 862 -36.99 37.81 -38.62
C VAL A 862 -35.58 37.26 -38.49
N GLN A 863 -34.64 37.79 -39.26
CA GLN A 863 -33.21 37.62 -39.02
C GLN A 863 -32.61 38.99 -38.65
N LEU A 864 -32.22 39.18 -37.39
CA LEU A 864 -31.61 40.44 -36.93
C LEU A 864 -30.10 40.40 -37.21
N VAL A 865 -29.62 41.41 -37.92
CA VAL A 865 -28.21 41.57 -38.28
C VAL A 865 -27.74 42.92 -37.77
N ASP A 866 -26.71 42.93 -36.93
CA ASP A 866 -26.11 44.16 -36.42
C ASP A 866 -24.99 44.66 -37.36
N PRO A 867 -25.18 45.77 -38.07
CA PRO A 867 -24.20 46.26 -39.02
C PRO A 867 -22.95 46.88 -38.36
N THR A 868 -22.95 47.08 -37.03
CA THR A 868 -21.84 47.75 -36.30
C THR A 868 -20.78 46.79 -35.77
N GLN A 869 -20.94 45.46 -35.94
CA GLN A 869 -19.93 44.48 -35.55
C GLN A 869 -18.75 44.46 -36.54
N ALA A 870 -17.70 45.22 -36.23
CA ALA A 870 -16.54 45.45 -37.09
C ALA A 870 -15.60 44.25 -37.36
N ALA A 871 -15.97 43.02 -36.97
CA ALA A 871 -15.05 41.87 -36.96
C ALA A 871 -15.56 40.59 -37.66
N GLU A 872 -16.75 40.56 -38.24
CA GLU A 872 -17.22 39.40 -39.02
C GLU A 872 -17.29 39.72 -40.52
N PRO A 873 -17.01 38.75 -41.42
CA PRO A 873 -17.25 38.97 -42.84
C PRO A 873 -18.73 39.32 -43.04
N ALA A 874 -19.01 40.19 -44.02
CA ALA A 874 -20.34 40.71 -44.37
C ALA A 874 -21.48 39.76 -43.97
N ALA A 875 -22.36 40.23 -43.08
CA ALA A 875 -23.42 39.45 -42.45
C ALA A 875 -24.05 38.42 -43.39
N ASP A 876 -24.11 37.17 -42.93
CA ASP A 876 -24.67 36.07 -43.72
C ASP A 876 -26.20 36.20 -43.82
N VAL A 877 -26.64 36.97 -44.80
CA VAL A 877 -28.05 37.09 -45.21
C VAL A 877 -28.41 36.01 -46.25
N THR A 878 -27.57 34.97 -46.42
CA THR A 878 -27.81 33.90 -47.38
C THR A 878 -29.08 33.15 -47.00
N GLY A 879 -30.09 33.20 -47.87
CA GLY A 879 -31.41 32.61 -47.62
C GLY A 879 -32.50 33.62 -47.23
N ALA A 880 -32.16 34.89 -46.99
CA ALA A 880 -33.16 35.94 -46.85
C ALA A 880 -33.83 36.25 -48.21
N ALA A 881 -35.16 36.32 -48.21
CA ALA A 881 -35.93 36.72 -49.38
C ALA A 881 -35.92 38.26 -49.59
N LEU A 882 -35.71 39.00 -48.50
CA LEU A 882 -35.72 40.47 -48.48
C LEU A 882 -34.78 40.97 -47.38
N VAL A 883 -34.12 42.10 -47.63
CA VAL A 883 -33.29 42.81 -46.65
C VAL A 883 -33.88 44.20 -46.38
N VAL A 884 -34.05 44.57 -45.12
CA VAL A 884 -34.41 45.93 -44.68
C VAL A 884 -33.18 46.62 -44.10
N THR A 885 -32.78 47.76 -44.68
CA THR A 885 -31.55 48.47 -44.30
C THR A 885 -31.64 49.98 -44.52
N THR A 886 -30.53 50.71 -44.30
CA THR A 886 -30.33 52.10 -44.73
C THR A 886 -29.14 52.19 -45.70
N GLY A 887 -29.05 53.25 -46.48
CA GLY A 887 -27.99 53.45 -47.49
C GLY A 887 -26.56 53.42 -46.91
N GLU A 888 -26.40 53.66 -45.62
CA GLU A 888 -25.12 53.59 -44.89
C GLU A 888 -24.58 52.15 -44.76
N PHE A 889 -25.46 51.14 -44.73
CA PHE A 889 -25.10 49.73 -44.44
C PHE A 889 -25.35 48.78 -45.61
N ASP A 890 -25.45 49.32 -46.83
CA ASP A 890 -25.69 48.57 -48.07
C ASP A 890 -24.41 47.86 -48.56
N GLY A 891 -23.97 46.86 -47.79
CA GLY A 891 -22.71 46.14 -48.01
C GLY A 891 -22.93 44.66 -48.37
N ARG A 892 -23.31 44.38 -49.64
CA ARG A 892 -23.41 43.07 -50.33
C ARG A 892 -24.74 42.31 -50.23
N THR A 893 -25.66 42.64 -51.13
CA THR A 893 -26.98 42.03 -51.33
C THR A 893 -27.16 41.55 -52.78
N ASP A 894 -26.15 40.88 -53.35
CA ASP A 894 -26.19 40.43 -54.75
C ASP A 894 -27.38 39.47 -55.00
N GLY A 895 -28.41 39.95 -55.68
CA GLY A 895 -29.59 39.17 -56.08
C GLY A 895 -30.74 39.10 -55.08
N ILE A 896 -30.64 39.76 -53.92
CA ILE A 896 -31.70 39.82 -52.90
C ILE A 896 -32.43 41.17 -53.00
N ALA A 897 -33.75 41.19 -52.84
CA ALA A 897 -34.51 42.45 -52.80
C ALA A 897 -34.12 43.26 -51.55
N VAL A 898 -33.89 44.57 -51.70
CA VAL A 898 -33.49 45.47 -50.61
C VAL A 898 -34.48 46.61 -50.47
N LEU A 899 -34.97 46.81 -49.25
CA LEU A 899 -35.79 47.96 -48.86
C LEU A 899 -34.95 48.92 -48.02
N ARG A 900 -34.67 50.11 -48.57
CA ARG A 900 -33.90 51.16 -47.89
C ARG A 900 -34.83 52.15 -47.20
N LEU A 901 -34.81 52.19 -45.87
CA LEU A 901 -35.73 53.03 -45.09
C LEU A 901 -35.45 54.53 -45.22
N ASP A 902 -34.21 54.91 -45.55
CA ASP A 902 -33.75 56.29 -45.74
C ASP A 902 -33.93 56.81 -47.17
N ASP A 903 -34.38 55.96 -48.11
CA ASP A 903 -34.71 56.36 -49.47
C ASP A 903 -36.01 57.20 -49.49
N PRO A 904 -35.99 58.45 -50.02
CA PRO A 904 -37.16 59.34 -50.00
C PRO A 904 -38.39 58.80 -50.75
N ASP A 905 -38.21 57.95 -51.75
CA ASP A 905 -39.32 57.32 -52.49
C ASP A 905 -39.95 56.20 -51.65
N THR A 906 -39.12 55.37 -51.04
CA THR A 906 -39.52 54.33 -50.09
C THR A 906 -40.25 54.91 -48.88
N ALA A 907 -39.71 55.95 -48.26
CA ALA A 907 -40.34 56.62 -47.12
C ALA A 907 -41.73 57.19 -47.48
N ARG A 908 -41.87 57.78 -48.68
CA ARG A 908 -43.17 58.25 -49.21
C ARG A 908 -44.14 57.10 -49.48
N SER A 909 -43.65 55.98 -50.03
CA SER A 909 -44.45 54.77 -50.28
C SER A 909 -45.02 54.22 -48.96
N ILE A 910 -44.17 54.02 -47.95
CA ILE A 910 -44.57 53.54 -46.61
C ILE A 910 -45.56 54.52 -45.96
N ALA A 911 -45.31 55.83 -46.02
CA ALA A 911 -46.19 56.85 -45.47
C ALA A 911 -47.56 56.93 -46.19
N ALA A 912 -47.66 56.48 -47.43
CA ALA A 912 -48.94 56.40 -48.16
C ALA A 912 -49.76 55.14 -47.81
N ARG A 913 -49.16 54.13 -47.15
CA ARG A 913 -49.86 52.90 -46.74
C ARG A 913 -50.86 53.17 -45.62
N GLN A 914 -51.90 52.33 -45.55
CA GLN A 914 -52.86 52.37 -44.46
C GLN A 914 -52.19 52.07 -43.11
N ALA A 915 -52.59 52.80 -42.07
CA ALA A 915 -52.03 52.70 -40.72
C ALA A 915 -52.73 51.64 -39.83
N GLY A 916 -53.94 51.22 -40.19
CA GLY A 916 -54.73 50.31 -39.37
C GLY A 916 -54.14 48.89 -39.28
N PRO A 917 -54.64 48.06 -38.34
CA PRO A 917 -54.16 46.69 -38.13
C PRO A 917 -54.16 45.86 -39.41
N LEU A 918 -53.21 44.93 -39.53
CA LEU A 918 -53.11 44.04 -40.68
C LEU A 918 -54.10 42.88 -40.56
N GLY A 919 -55.07 42.78 -41.47
CA GLY A 919 -56.02 41.67 -41.51
C GLY A 919 -55.42 40.37 -42.06
N TYR A 920 -55.95 39.21 -41.66
CA TYR A 920 -55.49 37.89 -42.16
C TYR A 920 -55.50 37.79 -43.69
N ALA A 921 -56.52 38.32 -44.36
CA ALA A 921 -56.65 38.31 -45.82
C ALA A 921 -55.63 39.19 -46.56
N GLN A 922 -54.88 40.03 -45.85
CA GLN A 922 -53.82 40.87 -46.42
C GLN A 922 -52.47 40.14 -46.47
N ARG A 923 -52.32 38.97 -45.84
CA ARG A 923 -51.11 38.13 -45.93
C ARG A 923 -51.18 37.22 -47.16
N ARG A 924 -50.02 36.95 -47.77
CA ARG A 924 -49.89 36.03 -48.92
C ARG A 924 -49.93 34.54 -48.54
N GLY A 925 -50.27 34.21 -47.27
CA GLY A 925 -50.43 32.84 -46.79
C GLY A 925 -50.97 32.77 -45.36
N ALA A 926 -51.35 31.56 -44.92
CA ALA A 926 -51.81 31.30 -43.56
C ALA A 926 -50.61 31.11 -42.60
N LEU A 927 -50.56 31.88 -41.51
CA LEU A 927 -49.52 31.72 -40.50
C LEU A 927 -49.86 30.53 -39.57
N ALA A 928 -49.12 29.44 -39.71
CA ALA A 928 -49.15 28.26 -38.83
C ALA A 928 -47.99 28.21 -37.83
N GLY A 929 -48.15 27.47 -36.73
CA GLY A 929 -47.18 27.38 -35.63
C GLY A 929 -45.80 26.80 -35.99
N HIS A 930 -45.71 25.99 -37.04
CA HIS A 930 -44.45 25.40 -37.50
C HIS A 930 -43.61 26.33 -38.38
N HIS A 931 -44.14 27.47 -38.81
CA HIS A 931 -43.34 28.45 -39.55
C HIS A 931 -42.27 29.04 -38.64
N ALA A 932 -41.12 29.37 -39.22
CA ALA A 932 -40.07 30.11 -38.54
C ALA A 932 -40.59 31.51 -38.14
N ALA A 933 -40.24 31.93 -36.93
CA ALA A 933 -40.52 33.25 -36.38
C ALA A 933 -39.26 34.11 -36.31
N ILE A 934 -38.15 33.51 -35.87
CA ILE A 934 -36.85 34.16 -35.72
C ILE A 934 -35.76 33.20 -36.20
N VAL A 935 -34.76 33.72 -36.91
CA VAL A 935 -33.55 32.99 -37.30
C VAL A 935 -32.37 33.55 -36.50
N VAL A 936 -31.65 32.68 -35.79
CA VAL A 936 -30.45 33.02 -35.00
C VAL A 936 -29.33 32.06 -35.38
N GLY A 937 -28.29 32.56 -36.06
CA GLY A 937 -27.29 31.70 -36.70
C GLY A 937 -27.95 30.70 -37.65
N ASP A 938 -27.58 29.42 -37.54
CA ASP A 938 -28.13 28.34 -38.37
C ASP A 938 -29.48 27.77 -37.85
N ARG A 939 -30.05 28.34 -36.77
CA ARG A 939 -31.27 27.82 -36.15
C ARG A 939 -32.47 28.71 -36.41
N ALA A 940 -33.53 28.11 -36.96
CA ALA A 940 -34.86 28.71 -37.03
C ALA A 940 -35.67 28.34 -35.78
N VAL A 941 -36.14 29.35 -35.03
CA VAL A 941 -37.10 29.20 -33.94
C VAL A 941 -38.50 29.34 -34.52
N THR A 942 -39.35 28.34 -34.33
CA THR A 942 -40.72 28.34 -34.83
C THR A 942 -41.63 29.26 -34.03
N GLN A 943 -42.76 29.65 -34.62
CA GLN A 943 -43.81 30.41 -33.93
C GLN A 943 -44.27 29.70 -32.65
N SER A 944 -44.37 28.36 -32.68
CA SER A 944 -44.75 27.55 -31.52
C SER A 944 -43.72 27.55 -30.41
N GLU A 945 -42.44 27.35 -30.74
CA GLU A 945 -41.35 27.41 -29.76
C GLU A 945 -41.27 28.80 -29.13
N LEU A 946 -41.37 29.86 -29.94
CA LEU A 946 -41.30 31.23 -29.46
C LEU A 946 -42.46 31.57 -28.51
N ALA A 947 -43.69 31.15 -28.84
CA ALA A 947 -44.84 31.33 -27.95
C ALA A 947 -44.66 30.58 -26.61
N GLY A 948 -44.11 29.36 -26.64
CA GLY A 948 -43.78 28.61 -25.43
C GLY A 948 -42.70 29.28 -24.58
N MET A 949 -41.67 29.84 -25.21
CA MET A 949 -40.62 30.61 -24.54
C MET A 949 -41.18 31.87 -23.87
N LEU A 950 -42.07 32.60 -24.53
CA LEU A 950 -42.72 33.80 -23.99
C LEU A 950 -43.64 33.47 -22.81
N ALA A 951 -44.50 32.45 -22.94
CA ALA A 951 -45.37 32.04 -21.84
C ALA A 951 -44.57 31.60 -20.60
N ARG A 952 -43.45 30.89 -20.81
CA ARG A 952 -42.54 30.53 -19.71
C ARG A 952 -41.87 31.75 -19.11
N ALA A 953 -41.46 32.73 -19.91
CA ALA A 953 -40.86 33.97 -19.42
C ALA A 953 -41.86 34.81 -18.61
N GLU A 954 -43.10 34.97 -19.08
CA GLU A 954 -44.19 35.61 -18.34
C GLU A 954 -44.42 34.94 -16.99
N GLN A 955 -44.51 33.61 -16.94
CA GLN A 955 -44.72 32.87 -15.70
C GLN A 955 -43.51 32.94 -14.74
N THR A 956 -42.30 32.85 -15.28
CA THR A 956 -41.07 32.76 -14.49
C THR A 956 -40.68 34.11 -13.90
N TYR A 957 -40.86 35.18 -14.67
CA TYR A 957 -40.44 36.53 -14.29
C TYR A 957 -41.59 37.44 -13.86
N GLY A 958 -42.84 36.97 -13.95
CA GLY A 958 -44.02 37.74 -13.57
C GLY A 958 -44.23 38.99 -14.43
N LEU A 959 -43.94 38.90 -15.74
CA LEU A 959 -44.03 40.04 -16.65
C LEU A 959 -45.48 40.51 -16.82
N ASP A 960 -45.71 41.81 -16.72
CA ASP A 960 -47.00 42.47 -16.81
C ASP A 960 -46.92 43.84 -17.51
N VAL A 961 -48.02 44.61 -17.50
CA VAL A 961 -48.11 45.93 -18.15
C VAL A 961 -47.24 47.01 -17.51
N GLU A 962 -46.78 46.83 -16.27
CA GLU A 962 -45.87 47.76 -15.58
C GLU A 962 -44.40 47.41 -15.83
N SER A 963 -44.15 46.23 -16.40
CA SER A 963 -42.81 45.71 -16.64
C SER A 963 -42.06 46.54 -17.67
N ARG A 964 -40.83 46.93 -17.34
CA ARG A 964 -39.92 47.65 -18.22
C ARG A 964 -38.71 46.77 -18.55
N THR A 965 -38.53 46.46 -19.83
CA THR A 965 -37.40 45.66 -20.30
C THR A 965 -36.34 46.58 -20.91
N PHE A 966 -35.11 46.46 -20.44
CA PHE A 966 -33.98 47.20 -20.97
C PHE A 966 -33.20 46.32 -21.97
N LEU A 967 -33.10 46.76 -23.23
CA LEU A 967 -32.38 46.03 -24.27
C LEU A 967 -30.87 46.38 -24.24
N TYR A 968 -30.11 45.71 -23.36
CA TYR A 968 -28.66 45.92 -23.20
C TYR A 968 -27.82 44.99 -24.10
N ARG A 969 -26.54 45.28 -24.31
CA ARG A 969 -25.55 44.37 -24.91
C ARG A 969 -24.42 44.17 -23.91
N GLY A 970 -24.18 42.93 -23.49
CA GLY A 970 -23.07 42.59 -22.61
C GLY A 970 -21.74 42.88 -23.27
N ASP A 971 -21.20 44.08 -23.03
CA ASP A 971 -19.76 44.40 -22.99
C ASP A 971 -19.44 45.84 -22.54
N GLU A 972 -20.40 46.63 -22.07
CA GLU A 972 -20.14 47.90 -21.35
C GLU A 972 -20.42 47.74 -19.85
N ARG A 973 -19.40 47.37 -19.05
CA ARG A 973 -19.52 47.33 -17.59
C ARG A 973 -20.22 48.59 -17.07
N PHE A 974 -21.36 48.42 -16.42
CA PHE A 974 -21.97 49.49 -15.63
C PHE A 974 -21.01 49.93 -14.53
N GLN A 975 -20.65 51.21 -14.53
CA GLN A 975 -20.46 51.93 -13.28
C GLN A 975 -21.78 52.63 -12.95
N THR A 976 -22.46 52.06 -11.95
CA THR A 976 -23.58 52.59 -11.13
C THR A 976 -24.71 53.31 -11.84
#